data_AF-A0AAW0S463-F1
#
_entry.id   AF-A0AAW0S463-F1
#
_cell.length_a   1.000
_cell.length_b   1.000
_cell.length_c   1.000
_cell.angle_alpha   90.00
_cell.angle_beta   90.00
_cell.angle_gamma   90.00
#
_symmetry.space_group_name_H-M   'P 1'
#
loop_
_entity.id
_entity.type
_entity.pdbx_description
1 polymer ?
#
loop_
_entity_poly.entity_id
_entity_poly.type
_entity_poly.pdbx_seq_one_letter_code
_entity_poly.pdbx_strand_id
1 'polypeptide(L)'
;MARGFDHNSASDVAQRQAQRALAWLQGPGFRAATAVTLTVAHQVRRNLVARRLFSLPHALVAIWIVILFWGERWVFDSKVENCSWDHWEQWPKGTHPHRLVLIADPQITDPHSYPGRPWPLSTLTVTITDNYLRRGYKALQNHLQPDSVFFLGDLFDGGREWKTRQEGFVDPKWGKERSGEEKKWVKTWHRKYGEDYWVREYQRFGEIFFDNFNAGGNVPGPYQRGRRLVASLPGNHDLGFGAQVQVPVRNRFSAYFGDVNRVDVVGNHSIVSVDTVSLSADSSEYRSSHDLEPIYGPVNEFLEEVQSTKRRLAMDELKVWHDIDGDSRFQHQVVDLESSDTTRWPRDPGPGHAEFPTILLTHVPLYRNPGTPCGPMREHWPPAKRPKGQSEPVNPDNGNAISVVAGYQYQNVLSEEDSVKLIKSVGNVVHVFSGDDHDYCELVHSEAKGGVREITVKSMSMAMGVKNPGFLMLSMYNPVDADGRPMPGAPKTTIQTHSCLLPNQFHTFMRYILFCFLSLGVLAVRAFLVPTLNLTPFALEPERSGGGGGGSSSSSYSLLPMFKDKAEPPESSRMHGSTTHGMSSTSRLSAGTSTVSRSNMTSNGSSAARWPAKKSAGKGGGGGVSRGGGGRWGWGDDYSGGGGRGPRIKLDTDFYDDGKQWKAGRGQQVVKIITREFWTTAWRLVWVTGLIWVQFTRRG
;
A
#
# COMPACT_ATOMS: atom_id res chain seq x y z
N MET A 1 53.83 -44.19 3.82
CA MET A 1 54.61 -43.11 3.18
C MET A 1 53.87 -41.80 3.38
N ALA A 2 54.38 -40.95 4.28
CA ALA A 2 53.84 -39.63 4.57
C ALA A 2 54.13 -38.69 3.40
N ARG A 3 53.11 -38.00 2.89
CA ARG A 3 53.30 -36.85 1.98
C ARG A 3 53.60 -35.63 2.84
N GLY A 4 54.82 -35.11 2.73
CA GLY A 4 55.24 -33.88 3.40
C GLY A 4 54.38 -32.71 2.95
N PHE A 5 53.81 -32.01 3.93
CA PHE A 5 53.25 -30.68 3.73
C PHE A 5 54.41 -29.73 3.40
N ASP A 6 54.36 -29.16 2.21
CA ASP A 6 55.38 -28.24 1.70
C ASP A 6 55.22 -26.88 2.41
N HIS A 7 55.97 -26.72 3.52
CA HIS A 7 55.88 -25.58 4.42
C HIS A 7 56.23 -24.22 3.76
N ASN A 8 56.86 -24.23 2.58
CA ASN A 8 57.37 -23.03 1.90
C ASN A 8 56.32 -22.30 1.04
N SER A 9 55.23 -22.96 0.63
CA SER A 9 54.19 -22.33 -0.20
C SER A 9 53.25 -21.43 0.62
N ALA A 10 52.90 -21.85 1.83
CA ALA A 10 52.08 -21.06 2.74
C ALA A 10 52.82 -19.84 3.29
N SER A 11 54.13 -19.95 3.56
CA SER A 11 54.96 -18.85 4.04
C SER A 11 55.13 -17.75 2.99
N ASP A 12 55.31 -18.10 1.72
CA ASP A 12 55.47 -17.14 0.63
C ASP A 12 54.18 -16.38 0.31
N VAL A 13 53.02 -17.06 0.38
CA VAL A 13 51.72 -16.40 0.23
C VAL A 13 51.46 -15.47 1.41
N ALA A 14 51.78 -15.91 2.64
CA ALA A 14 51.66 -15.08 3.83
C ALA A 14 52.59 -13.86 3.78
N GLN A 15 53.84 -14.01 3.33
CA GLN A 15 54.78 -12.90 3.18
C GLN A 15 54.34 -11.92 2.10
N ARG A 16 53.85 -12.38 0.94
CA ARG A 16 53.32 -11.48 -0.11
C ARG A 16 52.06 -10.75 0.35
N GLN A 17 51.18 -11.40 1.11
CA GLN A 17 50.01 -10.72 1.70
C GLN A 17 50.42 -9.73 2.79
N ALA A 18 51.39 -10.06 3.64
CA ALA A 18 51.94 -9.16 4.63
C ALA A 18 52.61 -7.93 3.99
N GLN A 19 53.38 -8.11 2.91
CA GLN A 19 53.98 -7.02 2.15
C GLN A 19 52.92 -6.14 1.46
N ARG A 20 51.86 -6.74 0.89
CA ARG A 20 50.73 -5.98 0.33
C ARG A 20 49.96 -5.21 1.40
N ALA A 21 49.77 -5.79 2.58
CA ALA A 21 49.15 -5.12 3.72
C ALA A 21 50.02 -3.97 4.25
N LEU A 22 51.33 -4.16 4.37
CA LEU A 22 52.30 -3.11 4.72
C LEU A 22 52.34 -1.99 3.69
N ALA A 23 52.35 -2.33 2.39
CA ALA A 23 52.29 -1.36 1.30
C ALA A 23 50.95 -0.61 1.26
N TRP A 24 49.83 -1.25 1.65
CA TRP A 24 48.55 -0.58 1.80
C TRP A 24 48.54 0.37 3.00
N LEU A 25 49.03 -0.08 4.16
CA LEU A 25 49.15 0.70 5.40
C LEU A 25 50.08 1.93 5.24
N GLN A 26 51.14 1.81 4.46
CA GLN A 26 52.07 2.91 4.17
C GLN A 26 51.69 3.70 2.91
N GLY A 27 50.75 3.19 2.12
CA GLY A 27 50.37 3.72 0.82
C GLY A 27 49.28 4.80 0.86
N PRO A 28 49.03 5.46 -0.30
CA PRO A 28 48.01 6.50 -0.42
C PRO A 28 46.59 6.00 -0.13
N GLY A 29 46.32 4.70 -0.25
CA GLY A 29 45.03 4.08 0.05
C GLY A 29 44.66 4.13 1.55
N PHE A 30 45.57 3.77 2.45
CA PHE A 30 45.33 3.88 3.89
C PHE A 30 45.26 5.34 4.34
N ARG A 31 46.06 6.24 3.75
CA ARG A 31 45.96 7.68 4.01
C ARG A 31 44.62 8.26 3.56
N ALA A 32 44.10 7.83 2.42
CA ALA A 32 42.77 8.20 1.96
C ALA A 32 41.67 7.61 2.87
N ALA A 33 41.78 6.35 3.26
CA ALA A 33 40.82 5.70 4.16
C ALA A 33 40.81 6.34 5.56
N THR A 34 41.98 6.62 6.13
CA THR A 34 42.11 7.32 7.42
C THR A 34 41.62 8.76 7.34
N ALA A 35 41.91 9.49 6.26
CA ALA A 35 41.36 10.82 6.03
C ALA A 35 39.83 10.79 5.95
N VAL A 36 39.24 9.87 5.17
CA VAL A 36 37.78 9.67 5.09
C VAL A 36 37.22 9.33 6.47
N THR A 37 37.86 8.44 7.23
CA THR A 37 37.40 8.02 8.56
C THR A 37 37.45 9.16 9.56
N LEU A 38 38.50 9.99 9.54
CA LEU A 38 38.62 11.19 10.37
C LEU A 38 37.60 12.26 9.96
N THR A 39 37.37 12.46 8.66
CA THR A 39 36.32 13.38 8.16
C THR A 39 34.94 12.89 8.58
N VAL A 40 34.66 11.58 8.49
CA VAL A 40 33.41 10.97 8.95
C VAL A 40 33.27 11.12 10.47
N ALA A 41 34.30 10.81 11.26
CA ALA A 41 34.29 10.95 12.71
C ALA A 41 34.09 12.40 13.15
N HIS A 42 34.75 13.34 12.47
CA HIS A 42 34.59 14.78 12.68
C HIS A 42 33.16 15.23 12.34
N GLN A 43 32.63 14.78 11.21
CA GLN A 43 31.26 15.06 10.78
C GLN A 43 30.21 14.47 11.75
N VAL A 44 30.43 13.24 12.24
CA VAL A 44 29.61 12.60 13.26
C VAL A 44 29.63 13.40 14.56
N ARG A 45 30.81 13.80 15.04
CA ARG A 45 30.95 14.64 16.24
C ARG A 45 30.23 15.98 16.10
N ARG A 46 30.29 16.63 14.93
CA ARG A 46 29.54 17.87 14.64
C ARG A 46 28.03 17.65 14.59
N ASN A 47 27.57 16.47 14.20
CA ASN A 47 26.14 16.14 14.12
C ASN A 47 25.55 15.68 15.46
N LEU A 48 26.37 15.14 16.38
CA LEU A 48 25.94 14.63 17.70
C LEU A 48 25.86 15.70 18.81
N VAL A 49 25.98 16.98 18.48
CA VAL A 49 25.80 18.07 19.46
C VAL A 49 24.32 18.15 19.87
N ALA A 50 24.03 18.27 21.17
CA ALA A 50 22.65 18.30 21.70
C ALA A 50 21.74 19.32 20.98
N ARG A 51 22.25 20.52 20.67
CA ARG A 51 21.52 21.57 19.91
C ARG A 51 21.12 21.16 18.48
N ARG A 52 21.79 20.16 17.89
CA ARG A 52 21.46 19.58 16.58
C ARG A 52 20.57 18.36 16.70
N LEU A 53 20.76 17.54 17.74
CA LEU A 53 19.89 16.40 18.03
C LEU A 53 18.45 16.87 18.31
N PHE A 54 18.27 17.92 19.11
CA PHE A 54 16.97 18.54 19.39
C PHE A 54 16.60 19.66 18.40
N SER A 55 16.97 19.51 17.13
CA SER A 55 16.62 20.50 16.10
C SER A 55 15.26 20.21 15.48
N LEU A 56 14.64 21.27 14.94
CA LEU A 56 13.33 21.20 14.27
C LEU A 56 13.22 20.07 13.21
N PRO A 57 14.20 19.82 12.33
CA PRO A 57 14.14 18.70 11.39
C PRO A 57 14.03 17.32 12.08
N HIS A 58 14.73 17.11 13.20
CA HIS A 58 14.61 15.85 13.94
C HIS A 58 13.29 15.73 14.68
N ALA A 59 12.75 16.84 15.19
CA ALA A 59 11.39 16.86 15.75
C ALA A 59 10.34 16.50 14.68
N LEU A 60 10.47 17.05 13.45
CA LEU A 60 9.61 16.69 12.33
C LEU A 60 9.76 15.21 11.96
N VAL A 61 10.98 14.66 11.93
CA VAL A 61 11.21 13.21 11.74
C VAL A 61 10.49 12.40 12.81
N ALA A 62 10.59 12.78 14.09
CA ALA A 62 9.91 12.08 15.17
C ALA A 62 8.38 12.13 15.03
N ILE A 63 7.81 13.26 14.63
CA ILE A 63 6.37 13.38 14.34
C ILE A 63 5.98 12.50 13.15
N TRP A 64 6.79 12.46 12.09
CA TRP A 64 6.58 11.55 10.97
C TRP A 64 6.59 10.09 11.39
N ILE A 65 7.50 9.67 12.28
CA ILE A 65 7.51 8.30 12.82
C ILE A 65 6.16 8.00 13.49
N VAL A 66 5.64 8.91 14.32
CA VAL A 66 4.34 8.74 14.98
C VAL A 66 3.20 8.68 13.96
N ILE A 67 3.21 9.54 12.94
CA ILE A 67 2.18 9.57 11.88
C ILE A 67 2.20 8.28 11.04
N LEU A 68 3.40 7.80 10.69
CA LEU A 68 3.57 6.54 9.97
C LEU A 68 3.12 5.37 10.85
N PHE A 69 3.52 5.32 12.12
CA PHE A 69 3.08 4.27 13.04
C PHE A 69 1.56 4.28 13.22
N TRP A 70 0.97 5.48 13.31
CA TRP A 70 -0.48 5.64 13.37
C TRP A 70 -1.17 5.08 12.12
N GLY A 71 -0.77 5.53 10.92
CA GLY A 71 -1.47 5.17 9.69
C GLY A 71 -1.15 3.78 9.15
N GLU A 72 0.02 3.23 9.48
CA GLU A 72 0.45 1.90 9.01
C GLU A 72 0.13 0.79 10.04
N ARG A 73 -0.20 1.11 11.30
CA ARG A 73 -0.50 0.11 12.34
C ARG A 73 -1.74 0.45 13.18
N TRP A 74 -1.69 1.53 13.97
CA TRP A 74 -2.74 1.80 14.97
C TRP A 74 -4.13 1.98 14.38
N VAL A 75 -4.24 2.61 13.20
CA VAL A 75 -5.55 2.84 12.58
C VAL A 75 -6.27 1.53 12.24
N PHE A 76 -5.55 0.48 11.86
CA PHE A 76 -6.12 -0.85 11.61
C PHE A 76 -6.56 -1.50 12.91
N ASP A 77 -5.66 -1.53 13.90
CA ASP A 77 -5.93 -2.10 15.23
C ASP A 77 -7.18 -1.45 15.85
N SER A 78 -7.22 -0.12 15.95
CA SER A 78 -8.36 0.60 16.52
C SER A 78 -9.65 0.43 15.72
N LYS A 79 -9.60 0.34 14.38
CA LYS A 79 -10.81 0.15 13.56
C LYS A 79 -11.44 -1.22 13.80
N VAL A 80 -10.61 -2.25 13.84
CA VAL A 80 -11.07 -3.62 14.08
C VAL A 80 -11.50 -3.82 15.53
N GLU A 81 -10.77 -3.29 16.50
CA GLU A 81 -11.12 -3.38 17.93
C GLU A 81 -12.51 -2.78 18.23
N ASN A 82 -12.91 -1.73 17.52
CA ASN A 82 -14.26 -1.17 17.66
C ASN A 82 -15.37 -2.15 17.25
N CYS A 83 -15.06 -3.15 16.42
CA CYS A 83 -15.98 -4.20 16.00
C CYS A 83 -15.99 -5.40 16.95
N SER A 84 -15.33 -5.32 18.11
CA SER A 84 -15.28 -6.38 19.11
C SER A 84 -16.68 -6.96 19.37
N TRP A 85 -16.74 -8.28 19.43
CA TRP A 85 -17.98 -9.06 19.54
C TRP A 85 -18.90 -8.56 20.66
N ASP A 86 -18.33 -8.24 21.82
CA ASP A 86 -19.06 -7.81 23.02
C ASP A 86 -19.80 -6.46 22.85
N HIS A 87 -19.47 -5.67 21.82
CA HIS A 87 -20.14 -4.40 21.55
C HIS A 87 -21.51 -4.54 20.88
N TRP A 88 -21.77 -5.67 20.21
CA TRP A 88 -22.95 -5.83 19.37
C TRP A 88 -23.64 -7.19 19.51
N GLU A 89 -22.96 -8.22 20.03
CA GLU A 89 -23.59 -9.51 20.34
C GLU A 89 -24.66 -9.35 21.41
N GLN A 90 -25.87 -9.79 21.10
CA GLN A 90 -27.03 -9.74 21.99
C GLN A 90 -27.46 -11.17 22.33
N TRP A 91 -26.61 -11.88 23.04
CA TRP A 91 -26.91 -13.22 23.56
C TRP A 91 -27.08 -13.21 25.09
N PRO A 92 -27.82 -14.18 25.67
CA PRO A 92 -27.88 -14.34 27.12
C PRO A 92 -26.49 -14.46 27.76
N LYS A 93 -26.34 -14.01 29.01
CA LYS A 93 -25.06 -14.06 29.72
C LYS A 93 -24.58 -15.52 29.89
N GLY A 94 -23.28 -15.75 29.69
CA GLY A 94 -22.67 -17.07 29.82
C GLY A 94 -22.84 -17.96 28.58
N THR A 95 -23.35 -17.42 27.48
CA THR A 95 -23.38 -18.11 26.18
C THR A 95 -22.03 -18.03 25.49
N HIS A 96 -21.73 -19.06 24.70
CA HIS A 96 -20.52 -19.15 23.90
C HIS A 96 -20.91 -19.30 22.43
N PRO A 97 -21.18 -18.20 21.72
CA PRO A 97 -21.50 -18.25 20.30
C PRO A 97 -20.26 -18.65 19.49
N HIS A 98 -20.48 -19.34 18.37
CA HIS A 98 -19.46 -19.54 17.36
C HIS A 98 -19.27 -18.26 16.56
N ARG A 99 -18.03 -17.77 16.49
CA ARG A 99 -17.69 -16.50 15.86
C ARG A 99 -17.06 -16.74 14.49
N LEU A 100 -17.81 -16.45 13.44
CA LEU A 100 -17.42 -16.63 12.04
C LEU A 100 -17.15 -15.27 11.39
N VAL A 101 -16.13 -15.18 10.54
CA VAL A 101 -15.91 -14.02 9.66
C VAL A 101 -15.97 -14.43 8.20
N LEU A 102 -16.69 -13.65 7.39
CA LEU A 102 -16.72 -13.76 5.94
C LEU A 102 -15.87 -12.66 5.30
N ILE A 103 -14.97 -13.06 4.40
CA ILE A 103 -14.11 -12.15 3.62
C ILE A 103 -14.48 -12.29 2.16
N ALA A 104 -14.92 -11.21 1.52
CA ALA A 104 -15.18 -11.17 0.10
C ALA A 104 -14.10 -10.39 -0.64
N ASP A 105 -13.82 -10.80 -1.88
CA ASP A 105 -13.02 -10.08 -2.87
C ASP A 105 -11.72 -9.50 -2.31
N PRO A 106 -10.84 -10.31 -1.68
CA PRO A 106 -9.51 -9.82 -1.35
C PRO A 106 -8.73 -9.45 -2.62
N GLN A 107 -9.03 -10.07 -3.78
CA GLN A 107 -8.56 -9.75 -5.12
C GLN A 107 -7.11 -9.23 -5.11
N ILE A 108 -6.16 -10.11 -4.74
CA ILE A 108 -4.77 -9.66 -4.66
C ILE A 108 -4.32 -9.15 -6.04
N THR A 109 -3.77 -7.94 -6.07
CA THR A 109 -3.52 -7.24 -7.34
C THR A 109 -2.34 -7.82 -8.10
N ASP A 110 -2.42 -7.83 -9.42
CA ASP A 110 -1.40 -8.43 -10.27
C ASP A 110 -1.30 -7.68 -11.63
N PRO A 111 -0.53 -8.18 -12.62
CA PRO A 111 -0.42 -7.55 -13.94
C PRO A 111 -1.72 -7.46 -14.75
N HIS A 112 -2.76 -8.20 -14.40
CA HIS A 112 -4.11 -8.06 -14.95
C HIS A 112 -4.83 -6.83 -14.37
N SER A 113 -4.65 -6.53 -13.08
CA SER A 113 -5.35 -5.41 -12.42
C SER A 113 -5.04 -4.04 -13.00
N TYR A 114 -3.78 -3.83 -13.39
CA TYR A 114 -3.33 -2.57 -14.00
C TYR A 114 -2.42 -2.86 -15.21
N PRO A 115 -3.01 -3.24 -16.35
CA PRO A 115 -2.26 -3.66 -17.53
C PRO A 115 -1.33 -2.53 -18.01
N GLY A 116 -0.06 -2.86 -18.25
CA GLY A 116 0.93 -1.91 -18.75
C GLY A 116 1.58 -0.99 -17.71
N ARG A 117 1.26 -1.12 -16.42
CA ARG A 117 1.95 -0.39 -15.35
C ARG A 117 3.45 -0.77 -15.32
N PRO A 118 4.39 0.19 -15.54
CA PRO A 118 5.81 -0.15 -15.67
C PRO A 118 6.47 -0.43 -14.31
N TRP A 119 7.58 -1.15 -14.33
CA TRP A 119 8.48 -1.23 -13.18
C TRP A 119 9.13 0.15 -12.93
N PRO A 120 9.24 0.61 -11.68
CA PRO A 120 8.94 -0.07 -10.42
C PRO A 120 7.51 0.12 -9.88
N LEU A 121 6.65 0.89 -10.54
CA LEU A 121 5.32 1.24 -10.05
C LEU A 121 4.40 0.01 -9.88
N SER A 122 4.51 -0.98 -10.75
CA SER A 122 3.74 -2.24 -10.63
C SER A 122 4.07 -2.98 -9.33
N THR A 123 5.35 -3.20 -9.06
CA THR A 123 5.83 -3.84 -7.82
C THR A 123 5.40 -3.06 -6.57
N LEU A 124 5.50 -1.72 -6.63
CA LEU A 124 5.07 -0.87 -5.53
C LEU A 124 3.56 -0.99 -5.25
N THR A 125 2.75 -1.11 -6.31
CA THR A 125 1.29 -1.24 -6.21
C THR A 125 0.90 -2.53 -5.49
N VAL A 126 1.49 -3.65 -5.93
CA VAL A 126 1.29 -4.97 -5.29
C VAL A 126 1.73 -4.90 -3.83
N THR A 127 2.91 -4.35 -3.55
CA THR A 127 3.42 -4.24 -2.17
C THR A 127 2.49 -3.45 -1.24
N ILE A 128 1.96 -2.32 -1.72
CA ILE A 128 1.06 -1.46 -0.92
C ILE A 128 -0.28 -2.18 -0.64
N THR A 129 -0.87 -2.81 -1.66
CA THR A 129 -2.16 -3.49 -1.55
C THR A 129 -2.05 -4.76 -0.70
N ASP A 130 -0.99 -5.56 -0.87
CA ASP A 130 -0.71 -6.72 -0.04
C ASP A 130 -0.52 -6.34 1.44
N ASN A 131 0.20 -5.25 1.70
CA ASN A 131 0.38 -4.77 3.08
C ASN A 131 -0.92 -4.28 3.70
N TYR A 132 -1.78 -3.64 2.92
CA TYR A 132 -3.11 -3.25 3.40
C TYR A 132 -3.91 -4.48 3.85
N LEU A 133 -4.00 -5.50 2.99
CA LEU A 133 -4.68 -6.76 3.30
C LEU A 133 -4.06 -7.45 4.52
N ARG A 134 -2.72 -7.57 4.55
CA ARG A 134 -1.99 -8.21 5.65
C ARG A 134 -2.22 -7.51 6.99
N ARG A 135 -2.24 -6.17 7.02
CA ARG A 135 -2.48 -5.39 8.25
C ARG A 135 -3.92 -5.52 8.71
N GLY A 136 -4.88 -5.41 7.79
CA GLY A 136 -6.30 -5.61 8.09
C GLY A 136 -6.57 -7.01 8.64
N TYR A 137 -5.99 -8.04 8.00
CA TYR A 137 -6.16 -9.42 8.41
C TYR A 137 -5.46 -9.74 9.74
N LYS A 138 -4.23 -9.24 9.96
CA LYS A 138 -3.57 -9.36 11.27
C LYS A 138 -4.36 -8.66 12.37
N ALA A 139 -4.92 -7.48 12.13
CA ALA A 139 -5.75 -6.79 13.12
C ALA A 139 -7.02 -7.60 13.42
N LEU A 140 -7.71 -8.11 12.38
CA LEU A 140 -8.84 -9.03 12.51
C LEU A 140 -8.49 -10.22 13.40
N GLN A 141 -7.37 -10.90 13.12
CA GLN A 141 -6.99 -12.09 13.88
C GLN A 141 -6.56 -11.77 15.31
N ASN A 142 -5.84 -10.67 15.55
CA ASN A 142 -5.33 -10.32 16.87
C ASN A 142 -6.42 -9.80 17.82
N HIS A 143 -7.40 -9.05 17.31
CA HIS A 143 -8.42 -8.41 18.14
C HIS A 143 -9.74 -9.17 18.19
N LEU A 144 -10.12 -9.84 17.09
CA LEU A 144 -11.41 -10.54 17.03
C LEU A 144 -11.27 -12.04 17.24
N GLN A 145 -10.11 -12.64 16.93
CA GLN A 145 -9.85 -14.08 17.12
C GLN A 145 -11.05 -14.98 16.70
N PRO A 146 -11.56 -14.89 15.46
CA PRO A 146 -12.70 -15.70 15.03
C PRO A 146 -12.37 -17.19 15.09
N ASP A 147 -13.39 -18.00 15.38
CA ASP A 147 -13.33 -19.46 15.33
C ASP A 147 -13.20 -19.93 13.89
N SER A 148 -13.91 -19.28 12.97
CA SER A 148 -13.90 -19.64 11.56
C SER A 148 -13.76 -18.43 10.64
N VAL A 149 -13.06 -18.60 9.51
CA VAL A 149 -12.95 -17.61 8.43
C VAL A 149 -13.29 -18.27 7.10
N PHE A 150 -14.26 -17.72 6.37
CA PHE A 150 -14.67 -18.21 5.06
C PHE A 150 -14.49 -17.10 4.02
N PHE A 151 -13.85 -17.42 2.90
CA PHE A 151 -13.72 -16.52 1.77
C PHE A 151 -14.85 -16.72 0.77
N LEU A 152 -15.34 -15.63 0.19
CA LEU A 152 -16.49 -15.62 -0.72
C LEU A 152 -16.07 -15.39 -2.19
N GLY A 153 -14.99 -16.04 -2.63
CA GLY A 153 -14.51 -15.93 -4.01
C GLY A 153 -13.63 -14.72 -4.29
N ASP A 154 -13.17 -14.67 -5.54
CA ASP A 154 -12.30 -13.64 -6.11
C ASP A 154 -11.05 -13.40 -5.26
N LEU A 155 -10.31 -14.50 -5.08
CA LEU A 155 -9.08 -14.50 -4.31
C LEU A 155 -7.97 -13.76 -5.05
N PHE A 156 -7.94 -13.92 -6.37
CA PHE A 156 -7.03 -13.27 -7.31
C PHE A 156 -7.80 -12.39 -8.26
N ASP A 157 -7.20 -11.28 -8.71
CA ASP A 157 -7.79 -10.49 -9.79
C ASP A 157 -7.50 -11.08 -11.19
N GLY A 158 -6.32 -11.64 -11.44
CA GLY A 158 -5.96 -12.31 -12.69
C GLY A 158 -5.96 -13.84 -12.63
N GLY A 159 -6.66 -14.46 -11.65
CA GLY A 159 -6.57 -15.89 -11.35
C GLY A 159 -6.81 -16.81 -12.56
N ARG A 160 -7.80 -16.46 -13.38
CA ARG A 160 -8.15 -17.18 -14.62
C ARG A 160 -7.24 -16.91 -15.81
N GLU A 161 -6.47 -15.82 -15.79
CA GLU A 161 -5.73 -15.31 -16.94
C GLU A 161 -4.38 -16.01 -17.16
N TRP A 162 -3.89 -16.71 -16.14
CA TRP A 162 -2.56 -17.34 -16.15
C TRP A 162 -2.62 -18.76 -16.69
N LYS A 163 -1.85 -19.03 -17.75
CA LYS A 163 -1.81 -20.32 -18.45
C LYS A 163 -1.54 -21.48 -17.50
N THR A 164 -2.30 -22.56 -17.61
CA THR A 164 -2.13 -23.79 -16.81
C THR A 164 -1.03 -24.70 -17.39
N ARG A 165 -0.52 -25.64 -16.58
CA ARG A 165 0.35 -26.73 -17.07
C ARG A 165 -0.38 -27.75 -17.95
N GLN A 166 -1.68 -27.93 -17.70
CA GLN A 166 -2.52 -28.84 -18.46
C GLN A 166 -2.79 -28.27 -19.86
N GLU A 167 -2.95 -29.16 -20.84
CA GLU A 167 -3.43 -28.78 -22.16
C GLU A 167 -4.87 -28.25 -22.09
N GLY A 168 -5.31 -27.50 -23.11
CA GLY A 168 -6.68 -26.96 -23.17
C GLY A 168 -6.88 -25.58 -22.54
N PHE A 169 -5.81 -24.89 -22.10
CA PHE A 169 -5.89 -23.45 -21.80
C PHE A 169 -6.02 -22.64 -23.09
N VAL A 170 -7.25 -22.42 -23.52
CA VAL A 170 -7.61 -21.67 -24.72
C VAL A 170 -8.86 -20.88 -24.42
N ASP A 171 -8.79 -19.57 -24.62
CA ASP A 171 -9.97 -18.71 -24.51
C ASP A 171 -11.08 -19.23 -25.44
N PRO A 172 -12.29 -19.48 -24.90
CA PRO A 172 -13.45 -19.82 -25.69
C PRO A 172 -13.70 -18.82 -26.82
N LYS A 173 -14.01 -19.32 -28.01
CA LYS A 173 -14.30 -18.49 -29.20
C LYS A 173 -15.77 -18.04 -29.29
N TRP A 174 -16.53 -18.27 -28.24
CA TRP A 174 -17.94 -17.92 -28.09
C TRP A 174 -18.13 -17.03 -26.85
N GLY A 175 -19.34 -16.49 -26.70
CA GLY A 175 -19.66 -15.54 -25.65
C GLY A 175 -19.27 -14.11 -25.99
N LYS A 176 -19.40 -13.23 -25.00
CA LYS A 176 -18.94 -11.84 -25.12
C LYS A 176 -17.43 -11.82 -25.28
N GLU A 177 -16.91 -10.78 -25.93
CA GLU A 177 -15.47 -10.65 -26.13
C GLU A 177 -14.83 -9.75 -25.07
N ARG A 178 -13.55 -10.01 -24.79
CA ARG A 178 -12.65 -9.14 -24.00
C ARG A 178 -12.74 -7.69 -24.45
N SER A 179 -12.49 -6.76 -23.51
CA SER A 179 -12.41 -5.35 -23.85
C SER A 179 -11.29 -5.05 -24.85
N GLY A 180 -11.41 -3.95 -25.59
CA GLY A 180 -10.40 -3.56 -26.58
C GLY A 180 -9.02 -3.27 -25.97
N GLU A 181 -8.94 -2.96 -24.67
CA GLU A 181 -7.70 -2.76 -23.95
C GLU A 181 -7.06 -4.09 -23.55
N GLU A 182 -7.83 -5.01 -22.97
CA GLU A 182 -7.35 -6.34 -22.58
C GLU A 182 -6.84 -7.14 -23.77
N LYS A 183 -7.53 -7.08 -24.92
CA LYS A 183 -7.11 -7.74 -26.16
C LYS A 183 -5.67 -7.42 -26.56
N LYS A 184 -5.17 -6.22 -26.25
CA LYS A 184 -3.78 -5.81 -26.53
C LYS A 184 -2.77 -6.56 -25.66
N TRP A 185 -3.19 -7.00 -24.47
CA TRP A 185 -2.34 -7.61 -23.45
C TRP A 185 -2.41 -9.14 -23.43
N VAL A 186 -3.49 -9.77 -23.87
CA VAL A 186 -3.67 -11.25 -23.85
C VAL A 186 -2.45 -11.99 -24.40
N LYS A 187 -1.96 -11.59 -25.59
CA LYS A 187 -0.77 -12.21 -26.21
C LYS A 187 0.48 -12.07 -25.33
N THR A 188 0.62 -10.95 -24.63
CA THR A 188 1.72 -10.72 -23.69
C THR A 188 1.54 -11.55 -22.43
N TRP A 189 0.33 -11.64 -21.90
CA TRP A 189 0.00 -12.46 -20.73
C TRP A 189 0.28 -13.93 -20.99
N HIS A 190 -0.28 -14.51 -22.04
CA HIS A 190 -0.07 -15.92 -22.41
C HIS A 190 1.41 -16.27 -22.69
N ARG A 191 2.21 -15.29 -23.09
CA ARG A 191 3.66 -15.46 -23.30
C ARG A 191 4.48 -15.37 -22.01
N LYS A 192 4.09 -14.49 -21.09
CA LYS A 192 4.91 -14.09 -19.95
C LYS A 192 4.50 -14.78 -18.64
N TYR A 193 3.22 -15.08 -18.49
CA TYR A 193 2.64 -15.58 -17.26
C TYR A 193 2.01 -16.95 -17.52
N GLY A 194 2.40 -17.93 -16.71
CA GLY A 194 1.87 -19.28 -16.75
C GLY A 194 1.80 -19.86 -15.35
N GLU A 195 1.77 -21.19 -15.24
CA GLU A 195 1.53 -21.89 -13.97
C GLU A 195 2.46 -21.42 -12.85
N ASP A 196 3.77 -21.32 -13.11
CA ASP A 196 4.73 -20.93 -12.08
C ASP A 196 4.49 -19.50 -11.58
N TYR A 197 3.88 -18.63 -12.40
CA TYR A 197 3.44 -17.31 -11.95
C TYR A 197 2.21 -17.44 -11.04
N TRP A 198 1.19 -18.18 -11.46
CA TRP A 198 -0.01 -18.41 -10.66
C TRP A 198 0.32 -19.04 -9.30
N VAL A 199 1.24 -20.01 -9.25
CA VAL A 199 1.70 -20.63 -7.98
C VAL A 199 2.37 -19.62 -7.05
N ARG A 200 3.09 -18.63 -7.58
CA ARG A 200 3.63 -17.53 -6.76
C ARG A 200 2.54 -16.61 -6.23
N GLU A 201 1.47 -16.37 -7.01
CA GLU A 201 0.32 -15.63 -6.51
C GLU A 201 -0.38 -16.42 -5.39
N TYR A 202 -0.55 -17.74 -5.53
CA TYR A 202 -1.06 -18.60 -4.46
C TYR A 202 -0.19 -18.53 -3.19
N GLN A 203 1.13 -18.59 -3.33
CA GLN A 203 2.04 -18.41 -2.20
C GLN A 203 1.87 -17.02 -1.56
N ARG A 204 1.75 -15.96 -2.37
CA ARG A 204 1.51 -14.60 -1.88
C ARG A 204 0.19 -14.49 -1.12
N PHE A 205 -0.87 -15.14 -1.60
CA PHE A 205 -2.14 -15.26 -0.89
C PHE A 205 -1.94 -15.96 0.47
N GLY A 206 -1.22 -17.08 0.49
CA GLY A 206 -0.88 -17.81 1.72
C GLY A 206 -0.11 -16.97 2.74
N GLU A 207 0.89 -16.21 2.29
CA GLU A 207 1.68 -15.30 3.13
C GLU A 207 0.86 -14.15 3.74
N ILE A 208 -0.24 -13.75 3.09
CA ILE A 208 -1.15 -12.72 3.59
C ILE A 208 -2.14 -13.33 4.58
N PHE A 209 -2.77 -14.46 4.21
CA PHE A 209 -3.90 -15.00 4.96
C PHE A 209 -3.56 -16.27 5.75
N PHE A 210 -3.08 -17.34 5.10
CA PHE A 210 -2.87 -18.63 5.77
C PHE A 210 -1.81 -18.56 6.89
N ASP A 211 -0.66 -17.95 6.60
CA ASP A 211 0.44 -17.79 7.58
C ASP A 211 0.04 -16.93 8.78
N ASN A 212 -0.93 -16.02 8.59
CA ASN A 212 -1.40 -15.11 9.62
C ASN A 212 -2.72 -15.56 10.27
N PHE A 213 -3.30 -16.72 9.89
CA PHE A 213 -4.58 -17.20 10.45
C PHE A 213 -4.52 -17.30 11.98
N ASN A 214 -3.40 -17.77 12.52
CA ASN A 214 -3.18 -17.95 13.96
C ASN A 214 -2.44 -16.78 14.63
N ALA A 215 -2.40 -15.59 14.01
CA ALA A 215 -1.69 -14.44 14.58
C ALA A 215 -2.19 -14.06 15.99
N GLY A 216 -3.50 -14.17 16.24
CA GLY A 216 -4.11 -13.95 17.55
C GLY A 216 -4.09 -15.16 18.49
N GLY A 217 -3.54 -16.30 18.07
CA GLY A 217 -3.60 -17.57 18.80
C GLY A 217 -4.25 -18.69 17.99
N ASN A 218 -4.00 -19.94 18.40
CA ASN A 218 -4.53 -21.14 17.74
C ASN A 218 -5.59 -21.87 18.59
N VAL A 219 -5.85 -21.39 19.80
CA VAL A 219 -6.88 -21.96 20.69
C VAL A 219 -8.24 -21.46 20.20
N PRO A 220 -9.16 -22.36 19.86
CA PRO A 220 -10.51 -21.96 19.46
C PRO A 220 -11.32 -21.49 20.68
N GLY A 221 -12.44 -20.83 20.44
CA GLY A 221 -13.38 -20.45 21.49
C GLY A 221 -13.91 -21.66 22.27
N PRO A 222 -14.52 -21.43 23.45
CA PRO A 222 -15.14 -22.50 24.22
C PRO A 222 -16.19 -23.25 23.39
N TYR A 223 -16.24 -24.57 23.58
CA TYR A 223 -17.17 -25.47 22.87
C TYR A 223 -17.04 -25.45 21.35
N GLN A 224 -15.83 -25.17 20.84
CA GLN A 224 -15.50 -25.26 19.43
C GLN A 224 -14.48 -26.38 19.20
N ARG A 225 -14.73 -27.22 18.18
CA ARG A 225 -13.87 -28.37 17.83
C ARG A 225 -12.46 -27.95 17.39
N GLY A 226 -12.34 -26.73 16.85
CA GLY A 226 -11.10 -26.21 16.30
C GLY A 226 -11.36 -24.93 15.50
N ARG A 227 -10.28 -24.21 15.17
CA ARG A 227 -10.37 -23.07 14.26
C ARG A 227 -10.42 -23.55 12.82
N ARG A 228 -11.22 -22.92 11.96
CA ARG A 228 -11.37 -23.30 10.55
C ARG A 228 -11.13 -22.14 9.60
N LEU A 229 -10.36 -22.36 8.53
CA LEU A 229 -10.23 -21.44 7.41
C LEU A 229 -10.67 -22.16 6.14
N VAL A 230 -11.63 -21.59 5.41
CA VAL A 230 -12.12 -22.11 4.13
C VAL A 230 -11.96 -21.03 3.06
N ALA A 231 -11.16 -21.33 2.04
CA ALA A 231 -10.92 -20.43 0.90
C ALA A 231 -11.20 -21.11 -0.44
N SER A 232 -12.07 -22.12 -0.46
CA SER A 232 -12.33 -22.92 -1.66
C SER A 232 -13.51 -22.45 -2.49
N LEU A 233 -14.30 -21.46 -2.02
CA LEU A 233 -15.35 -20.87 -2.84
C LEU A 233 -14.69 -20.00 -3.92
N PRO A 234 -14.85 -20.30 -5.21
CA PRO A 234 -14.27 -19.51 -6.29
C PRO A 234 -15.16 -18.32 -6.67
N GLY A 235 -14.55 -17.29 -7.24
CA GLY A 235 -15.27 -16.26 -7.99
C GLY A 235 -14.93 -16.24 -9.48
N ASN A 236 -15.52 -15.31 -10.22
CA ASN A 236 -15.30 -15.20 -11.67
C ASN A 236 -13.88 -14.74 -12.00
N HIS A 237 -13.19 -14.02 -11.11
CA HIS A 237 -11.78 -13.71 -11.32
C HIS A 237 -10.86 -14.91 -11.14
N ASP A 238 -11.28 -15.90 -10.35
CA ASP A 238 -10.55 -17.15 -10.16
C ASP A 238 -10.71 -18.13 -11.33
N LEU A 239 -11.94 -18.29 -11.84
CA LEU A 239 -12.29 -19.37 -12.81
C LEU A 239 -12.74 -18.91 -14.20
N GLY A 240 -13.23 -17.67 -14.32
CA GLY A 240 -14.12 -17.26 -15.40
C GLY A 240 -15.59 -17.48 -15.04
N PHE A 241 -16.49 -17.33 -16.01
CA PHE A 241 -17.94 -17.37 -15.76
C PHE A 241 -18.70 -18.20 -16.79
N GLY A 242 -19.63 -19.03 -16.31
CA GLY A 242 -20.56 -19.82 -17.10
C GLY A 242 -19.90 -20.66 -18.19
N ALA A 243 -20.45 -20.63 -19.40
CA ALA A 243 -19.94 -21.37 -20.55
C ALA A 243 -18.51 -20.98 -20.98
N GLN A 244 -17.93 -19.93 -20.40
CA GLN A 244 -16.57 -19.49 -20.68
C GLN A 244 -15.55 -19.90 -19.60
N VAL A 245 -15.95 -20.68 -18.58
CA VAL A 245 -15.03 -21.28 -17.60
C VAL A 245 -14.13 -22.30 -18.31
N GLN A 246 -12.83 -22.25 -18.02
CA GLN A 246 -11.87 -23.21 -18.54
C GLN A 246 -11.65 -24.34 -17.53
N VAL A 247 -11.96 -25.58 -17.90
CA VAL A 247 -11.82 -26.76 -17.02
C VAL A 247 -10.41 -26.88 -16.41
N PRO A 248 -9.29 -26.67 -17.14
CA PRO A 248 -7.96 -26.67 -16.54
C PRO A 248 -7.76 -25.62 -15.44
N VAL A 249 -8.39 -24.45 -15.56
CA VAL A 249 -8.31 -23.36 -14.56
C VAL A 249 -9.07 -23.76 -13.29
N ARG A 250 -10.30 -24.27 -13.44
CA ARG A 250 -11.09 -24.81 -12.31
C ARG A 250 -10.36 -25.95 -11.60
N ASN A 251 -9.82 -26.89 -12.35
CA ASN A 251 -9.11 -28.04 -11.78
C ASN A 251 -7.85 -27.58 -11.02
N ARG A 252 -7.11 -26.58 -11.56
CA ARG A 252 -5.99 -25.98 -10.83
C ARG A 252 -6.45 -25.33 -9.53
N PHE A 253 -7.48 -24.49 -9.58
CA PHE A 253 -7.98 -23.82 -8.38
C PHE A 253 -8.38 -24.83 -7.30
N SER A 254 -9.16 -25.85 -7.66
CA SER A 254 -9.61 -26.89 -6.73
C SER A 254 -8.45 -27.72 -6.17
N ALA A 255 -7.39 -27.98 -6.95
CA ALA A 255 -6.21 -28.70 -6.46
C ALA A 255 -5.45 -27.97 -5.34
N TYR A 256 -5.52 -26.63 -5.28
CA TYR A 256 -4.78 -25.83 -4.30
C TYR A 256 -5.65 -25.30 -3.15
N PHE A 257 -6.93 -25.05 -3.39
CA PHE A 257 -7.86 -24.53 -2.39
C PHE A 257 -8.83 -25.59 -1.84
N GLY A 258 -8.95 -26.74 -2.49
CA GLY A 258 -9.84 -27.84 -2.12
C GLY A 258 -11.15 -27.85 -2.92
N ASP A 259 -12.13 -28.59 -2.43
CA ASP A 259 -13.42 -28.75 -3.12
C ASP A 259 -14.18 -27.42 -3.17
N VAL A 260 -14.59 -27.03 -4.38
CA VAL A 260 -15.29 -25.77 -4.66
C VAL A 260 -16.78 -25.83 -4.31
N ASN A 261 -17.32 -27.04 -4.21
CA ASN A 261 -18.65 -27.33 -3.68
C ASN A 261 -18.49 -28.17 -2.41
N ARG A 262 -18.92 -27.67 -1.26
CA ARG A 262 -18.66 -28.34 0.02
C ARG A 262 -19.67 -27.96 1.09
N VAL A 263 -19.75 -28.82 2.11
CA VAL A 263 -20.56 -28.61 3.32
C VAL A 263 -19.66 -28.62 4.54
N ASP A 264 -19.77 -27.60 5.37
CA ASP A 264 -19.05 -27.45 6.62
C ASP A 264 -20.04 -27.29 7.78
N VAL A 265 -19.92 -28.10 8.82
CA VAL A 265 -20.69 -27.88 10.07
C VAL A 265 -19.84 -27.09 11.05
N VAL A 266 -20.35 -25.94 11.49
CA VAL A 266 -19.74 -25.07 12.52
C VAL A 266 -20.83 -24.42 13.37
N GLY A 267 -20.65 -24.36 14.70
CA GLY A 267 -21.61 -23.72 15.61
C GLY A 267 -23.04 -24.24 15.49
N ASN A 268 -23.23 -25.54 15.22
CA ASN A 268 -24.51 -26.19 14.92
C ASN A 268 -25.28 -25.55 13.76
N HIS A 269 -24.56 -25.06 12.74
CA HIS A 269 -25.09 -24.61 11.45
C HIS A 269 -24.41 -25.40 10.33
N SER A 270 -25.13 -25.63 9.23
CA SER A 270 -24.54 -26.15 8.01
C SER A 270 -24.17 -24.98 7.09
N ILE A 271 -22.90 -24.81 6.78
CA ILE A 271 -22.43 -23.86 5.78
C ILE A 271 -22.25 -24.61 4.46
N VAL A 272 -22.93 -24.16 3.41
CA VAL A 272 -22.88 -24.76 2.07
C VAL A 272 -22.25 -23.76 1.12
N SER A 273 -21.06 -24.08 0.62
CA SER A 273 -20.37 -23.29 -0.41
C SER A 273 -20.62 -23.94 -1.77
N VAL A 274 -21.03 -23.13 -2.76
CA VAL A 274 -21.36 -23.60 -4.11
C VAL A 274 -20.63 -22.78 -5.17
N ASP A 275 -19.95 -23.47 -6.09
CA ASP A 275 -19.36 -22.91 -7.31
C ASP A 275 -20.47 -22.47 -8.27
N THR A 276 -21.03 -21.30 -7.99
CA THR A 276 -22.12 -20.75 -8.79
C THR A 276 -21.65 -20.21 -10.14
N VAL A 277 -20.36 -19.91 -10.31
CA VAL A 277 -19.81 -19.46 -11.59
C VAL A 277 -19.78 -20.60 -12.61
N SER A 278 -19.44 -21.82 -12.18
CA SER A 278 -19.56 -23.03 -13.02
C SER A 278 -21.01 -23.47 -13.17
N LEU A 279 -21.86 -23.32 -12.15
CA LEU A 279 -23.30 -23.61 -12.24
C LEU A 279 -23.97 -22.85 -13.38
N SER A 280 -23.62 -21.57 -13.58
CA SER A 280 -24.18 -20.75 -14.67
C SER A 280 -23.83 -21.22 -16.09
N ALA A 281 -23.01 -22.26 -16.26
CA ALA A 281 -22.87 -22.93 -17.55
C ALA A 281 -24.11 -23.79 -17.89
N ASP A 282 -24.85 -24.26 -16.89
CA ASP A 282 -26.06 -25.09 -17.01
C ASP A 282 -27.24 -24.31 -17.64
N SER A 283 -27.35 -23.03 -17.30
CA SER A 283 -28.38 -22.09 -17.79
C SER A 283 -27.91 -21.25 -18.99
N SER A 284 -26.73 -21.55 -19.54
CA SER A 284 -26.14 -20.77 -20.63
C SER A 284 -26.79 -21.06 -21.98
N GLU A 285 -26.95 -20.03 -22.81
CA GLU A 285 -27.42 -20.15 -24.20
C GLU A 285 -26.52 -21.09 -25.05
N TYR A 286 -25.25 -21.25 -24.68
CA TYR A 286 -24.29 -22.09 -25.39
C TYR A 286 -24.44 -23.58 -25.10
N ARG A 287 -25.21 -23.98 -24.07
CA ARG A 287 -25.37 -25.38 -23.66
C ARG A 287 -25.87 -26.30 -24.78
N SER A 288 -26.73 -25.80 -25.65
CA SER A 288 -27.27 -26.58 -26.78
C SER A 288 -26.26 -26.79 -27.92
N SER A 289 -25.20 -25.98 -27.96
CA SER A 289 -24.24 -25.94 -29.07
C SER A 289 -22.86 -26.49 -28.69
N HIS A 290 -22.52 -26.53 -27.40
CA HIS A 290 -21.23 -26.97 -26.88
C HIS A 290 -21.45 -27.90 -25.69
N ASP A 291 -20.56 -28.87 -25.52
CA ASP A 291 -20.54 -29.71 -24.33
C ASP A 291 -20.02 -28.90 -23.14
N LEU A 292 -20.95 -28.51 -22.26
CA LEU A 292 -20.66 -27.77 -21.02
C LEU A 292 -20.80 -28.65 -19.78
N GLU A 293 -21.13 -29.93 -19.93
CA GLU A 293 -21.28 -30.88 -18.82
C GLU A 293 -20.01 -30.99 -17.97
N PRO A 294 -18.79 -30.98 -18.53
CA PRO A 294 -17.56 -30.94 -17.72
C PRO A 294 -17.45 -29.72 -16.80
N ILE A 295 -18.18 -28.63 -17.07
CA ILE A 295 -18.20 -27.40 -16.26
C ILE A 295 -19.29 -27.48 -15.19
N TYR A 296 -20.56 -27.65 -15.58
CA TYR A 296 -21.69 -27.60 -14.63
C TYR A 296 -21.97 -28.94 -13.91
N GLY A 297 -21.58 -30.07 -14.51
CA GLY A 297 -21.87 -31.43 -14.03
C GLY A 297 -21.47 -31.64 -12.57
N PRO A 298 -20.23 -31.34 -12.17
CA PRO A 298 -19.78 -31.50 -10.78
C PRO A 298 -20.60 -30.70 -9.76
N VAL A 299 -21.11 -29.52 -10.13
CA VAL A 299 -21.97 -28.73 -9.24
C VAL A 299 -23.36 -29.36 -9.12
N ASN A 300 -23.90 -29.88 -10.23
CA ASN A 300 -25.20 -30.56 -10.22
C ASN A 300 -25.17 -31.86 -9.41
N GLU A 301 -24.13 -32.68 -9.58
CA GLU A 301 -23.91 -33.89 -8.77
C GLU A 301 -23.87 -33.55 -7.27
N PHE A 302 -23.13 -32.49 -6.90
CA PHE A 302 -23.11 -32.00 -5.52
C PHE A 302 -24.50 -31.58 -5.03
N LEU A 303 -25.27 -30.84 -5.84
CA LEU A 303 -26.61 -30.36 -5.47
C LEU A 303 -27.63 -31.50 -5.34
N GLU A 304 -27.42 -32.64 -5.99
CA GLU A 304 -28.23 -33.85 -5.80
C GLU A 304 -27.94 -34.52 -4.45
N GLU A 305 -26.68 -34.48 -3.98
CA GLU A 305 -26.23 -35.12 -2.74
C GLU A 305 -26.15 -34.17 -1.53
N VAL A 306 -26.38 -32.88 -1.70
CA VAL A 306 -26.11 -31.87 -0.65
C VAL A 306 -26.94 -32.11 0.61
N GLN A 307 -28.22 -32.47 0.48
CA GLN A 307 -29.09 -32.68 1.64
C GLN A 307 -28.69 -33.91 2.45
N SER A 308 -28.31 -35.00 1.78
CA SER A 308 -27.83 -36.22 2.46
C SER A 308 -26.50 -35.96 3.15
N THR A 309 -25.60 -35.21 2.50
CA THR A 309 -24.32 -34.79 3.08
C THR A 309 -24.50 -33.91 4.31
N LYS A 310 -25.40 -32.92 4.27
CA LYS A 310 -25.73 -32.08 5.44
C LYS A 310 -26.19 -32.91 6.63
N ARG A 311 -27.16 -33.81 6.42
CA ARG A 311 -27.69 -34.67 7.51
C ARG A 311 -26.61 -35.58 8.09
N ARG A 312 -25.80 -36.19 7.24
CA ARG A 312 -24.67 -37.02 7.66
C ARG A 312 -23.67 -36.24 8.52
N LEU A 313 -23.27 -35.05 8.09
CA LEU A 313 -22.30 -34.23 8.83
C LEU A 313 -22.89 -33.64 10.12
N ALA A 314 -24.17 -33.26 10.12
CA ALA A 314 -24.84 -32.80 11.33
C ALA A 314 -24.89 -33.90 12.38
N MET A 315 -25.23 -35.13 12.00
CA MET A 315 -25.18 -36.27 12.92
C MET A 315 -23.78 -36.58 13.43
N ASP A 316 -22.76 -36.53 12.56
CA ASP A 316 -21.37 -36.76 12.97
C ASP A 316 -20.95 -35.75 14.05
N GLU A 317 -21.31 -34.47 13.87
CA GLU A 317 -21.03 -33.42 14.85
C GLU A 317 -21.82 -33.65 16.17
N LEU A 318 -23.09 -34.04 16.10
CA LEU A 318 -23.89 -34.37 17.30
C LEU A 318 -23.31 -35.56 18.07
N LYS A 319 -22.85 -36.61 17.38
CA LYS A 319 -22.23 -37.77 18.01
C LYS A 319 -20.97 -37.40 18.77
N VAL A 320 -20.16 -36.49 18.21
CA VAL A 320 -18.94 -35.99 18.86
C VAL A 320 -19.25 -35.23 20.14
N TRP A 321 -20.26 -34.34 20.13
CA TRP A 321 -20.58 -33.53 21.32
C TRP A 321 -21.36 -34.27 22.41
N HIS A 322 -22.14 -35.29 22.03
CA HIS A 322 -22.96 -36.07 22.96
C HIS A 322 -22.36 -37.43 23.32
N ASP A 323 -21.10 -37.68 22.94
CA ASP A 323 -20.33 -38.90 23.23
C ASP A 323 -21.08 -40.19 22.84
N ILE A 324 -21.81 -40.15 21.72
CA ILE A 324 -22.65 -41.27 21.27
C ILE A 324 -21.82 -42.35 20.55
N ASP A 325 -20.56 -42.06 20.17
CA ASP A 325 -19.62 -43.04 19.62
C ASP A 325 -18.20 -42.41 19.51
N GLY A 326 -17.54 -42.15 20.65
CA GLY A 326 -16.29 -41.37 20.75
C GLY A 326 -15.02 -41.95 20.07
N ASP A 327 -15.12 -43.08 19.36
CA ASP A 327 -13.97 -43.80 18.78
C ASP A 327 -14.04 -43.91 17.25
N SER A 328 -14.02 -42.76 16.58
CA SER A 328 -13.93 -42.60 15.12
C SER A 328 -12.50 -42.31 14.64
N ARG A 329 -11.48 -42.73 15.40
CA ARG A 329 -10.10 -42.78 14.89
C ARG A 329 -9.94 -44.00 14.00
N PHE A 330 -10.20 -43.82 12.71
CA PHE A 330 -10.01 -44.87 11.72
C PHE A 330 -8.53 -45.25 11.65
N GLN A 331 -8.20 -46.48 12.06
CA GLN A 331 -6.92 -47.07 11.70
C GLN A 331 -6.95 -47.44 10.22
N HIS A 332 -5.91 -47.09 9.47
CA HIS A 332 -5.78 -47.54 8.10
C HIS A 332 -5.50 -49.04 8.11
N GLN A 333 -6.54 -49.84 7.88
CA GLN A 333 -6.48 -51.30 7.83
C GLN A 333 -7.08 -51.77 6.51
N VAL A 334 -6.35 -52.62 5.79
CA VAL A 334 -6.88 -53.32 4.62
C VAL A 334 -7.68 -54.52 5.13
N VAL A 335 -8.94 -54.62 4.73
CA VAL A 335 -9.88 -55.66 5.17
C VAL A 335 -10.56 -56.24 3.93
N ASP A 336 -10.81 -57.55 3.92
CA ASP A 336 -11.53 -58.20 2.81
C ASP A 336 -12.99 -57.73 2.78
N LEU A 337 -13.51 -57.45 1.57
CA LEU A 337 -14.86 -56.92 1.33
C LEU A 337 -15.96 -57.71 2.06
N GLU A 338 -15.86 -59.04 2.07
CA GLU A 338 -16.85 -59.94 2.72
C GLU A 338 -16.83 -59.84 4.25
N SER A 339 -15.70 -59.41 4.83
CA SER A 339 -15.51 -59.22 6.28
C SER A 339 -15.62 -57.77 6.73
N SER A 340 -15.85 -56.84 5.79
CA SER A 340 -15.88 -55.41 6.08
C SER A 340 -17.19 -54.99 6.74
N ASP A 341 -17.10 -54.47 7.97
CA ASP A 341 -18.24 -53.84 8.62
C ASP A 341 -18.48 -52.44 8.05
N THR A 342 -19.40 -52.35 7.09
CA THR A 342 -19.80 -51.09 6.46
C THR A 342 -20.88 -50.33 7.26
N THR A 343 -21.30 -50.84 8.43
CA THR A 343 -22.31 -50.17 9.27
C THR A 343 -21.73 -49.05 10.14
N ARG A 344 -20.41 -49.07 10.38
CA ARG A 344 -19.67 -48.05 11.13
C ARG A 344 -19.49 -46.72 10.38
N TRP A 345 -19.85 -46.68 9.09
CA TRP A 345 -19.78 -45.45 8.29
C TRP A 345 -21.02 -44.58 8.58
N PRO A 346 -20.85 -43.27 8.85
CA PRO A 346 -21.98 -42.36 8.93
C PRO A 346 -22.76 -42.39 7.62
N ARG A 347 -23.91 -43.08 7.62
CA ARG A 347 -24.86 -43.04 6.51
C ARG A 347 -25.78 -41.86 6.70
N ASP A 348 -26.35 -41.38 5.60
CA ASP A 348 -27.45 -40.45 5.68
C ASP A 348 -28.57 -41.09 6.53
N PRO A 349 -28.97 -40.47 7.65
CA PRO A 349 -30.07 -40.99 8.46
C PRO A 349 -31.42 -40.93 7.75
N GLY A 350 -31.50 -40.20 6.64
CA GLY A 350 -32.71 -39.99 5.89
C GLY A 350 -33.52 -38.79 6.37
N PRO A 351 -34.61 -38.46 5.66
CA PRO A 351 -35.46 -37.31 5.98
C PRO A 351 -36.09 -37.41 7.37
N GLY A 352 -36.18 -36.28 8.09
CA GLY A 352 -36.81 -36.20 9.42
C GLY A 352 -35.84 -36.32 10.61
N HIS A 353 -34.56 -36.61 10.35
CA HIS A 353 -33.48 -36.48 11.33
C HIS A 353 -32.90 -35.07 11.35
N ALA A 354 -32.06 -34.76 12.35
CA ALA A 354 -31.53 -33.42 12.55
C ALA A 354 -30.93 -32.80 11.30
N GLU A 355 -31.47 -31.63 10.93
CA GLU A 355 -30.96 -30.78 9.88
C GLU A 355 -30.70 -29.40 10.49
N PHE A 356 -29.43 -29.05 10.63
CA PHE A 356 -29.08 -27.72 11.14
C PHE A 356 -29.50 -26.61 10.17
N PRO A 357 -29.84 -25.42 10.69
CA PRO A 357 -30.08 -24.25 9.85
C PRO A 357 -28.94 -24.04 8.85
N THR A 358 -29.29 -23.86 7.57
CA THR A 358 -28.29 -23.80 6.50
C THR A 358 -27.96 -22.36 6.11
N ILE A 359 -26.67 -22.05 6.08
CA ILE A 359 -26.11 -20.82 5.52
C ILE A 359 -25.55 -21.15 4.14
N LEU A 360 -26.07 -20.50 3.11
CA LEU A 360 -25.57 -20.66 1.74
C LEU A 360 -24.54 -19.58 1.42
N LEU A 361 -23.38 -19.99 0.93
CA LEU A 361 -22.32 -19.11 0.45
C LEU A 361 -22.19 -19.23 -1.06
N THR A 362 -22.29 -18.10 -1.74
CA THR A 362 -22.01 -17.97 -3.17
C THR A 362 -21.00 -16.86 -3.40
N HIS A 363 -20.34 -16.83 -4.55
CA HIS A 363 -19.61 -15.62 -4.94
C HIS A 363 -20.57 -14.63 -5.60
N VAL A 364 -21.27 -15.09 -6.65
CA VAL A 364 -22.25 -14.29 -7.38
C VAL A 364 -23.58 -14.23 -6.62
N PRO A 365 -24.15 -13.02 -6.39
CA PRO A 365 -25.40 -12.85 -5.66
C PRO A 365 -26.61 -13.50 -6.34
N LEU A 366 -27.65 -13.83 -5.57
CA LEU A 366 -28.88 -14.42 -6.14
C LEU A 366 -29.66 -13.39 -6.97
N TYR A 367 -30.43 -13.90 -7.92
CA TYR A 367 -31.27 -13.09 -8.81
C TYR A 367 -32.26 -12.21 -8.04
N ARG A 368 -32.30 -10.94 -8.45
CA ARG A 368 -33.21 -9.90 -7.96
C ARG A 368 -33.70 -9.07 -9.14
N ASN A 369 -34.91 -8.51 -9.03
CA ASN A 369 -35.44 -7.65 -10.08
C ASN A 369 -34.56 -6.39 -10.23
N PRO A 370 -34.38 -5.88 -11.47
CA PRO A 370 -33.69 -4.62 -11.69
C PRO A 370 -34.27 -3.49 -10.83
N GLY A 371 -33.40 -2.73 -10.17
CA GLY A 371 -33.82 -1.64 -9.28
C GLY A 371 -34.22 -2.05 -7.86
N THR A 372 -34.07 -3.32 -7.47
CA THR A 372 -34.30 -3.75 -6.08
C THR A 372 -33.25 -3.10 -5.15
N PRO A 373 -33.66 -2.26 -4.18
CA PRO A 373 -32.71 -1.53 -3.33
C PRO A 373 -31.93 -2.46 -2.40
N CYS A 374 -30.63 -2.20 -2.26
CA CYS A 374 -29.68 -2.86 -1.34
C CYS A 374 -29.75 -2.36 0.11
N GLY A 375 -30.41 -1.22 0.34
CA GLY A 375 -30.54 -0.62 1.65
C GLY A 375 -29.46 0.41 1.99
N PRO A 376 -29.50 0.97 3.22
CA PRO A 376 -28.77 2.16 3.61
C PRO A 376 -27.27 1.96 3.84
N MET A 377 -26.81 0.72 3.99
CA MET A 377 -25.40 0.42 4.25
C MET A 377 -24.54 0.35 2.97
N ARG A 378 -25.15 0.46 1.78
CA ARG A 378 -24.39 0.54 0.52
C ARG A 378 -23.73 1.91 0.40
N GLU A 379 -22.40 1.93 0.35
CA GLU A 379 -21.61 3.15 0.46
C GLU A 379 -21.55 3.93 -0.84
N HIS A 380 -21.23 3.25 -1.94
CA HIS A 380 -20.98 3.89 -3.24
C HIS A 380 -22.27 4.51 -3.76
N TRP A 381 -23.40 3.84 -3.53
CA TRP A 381 -24.72 4.25 -3.98
C TRP A 381 -25.73 4.25 -2.83
N PRO A 382 -25.77 5.33 -2.02
CA PRO A 382 -26.73 5.41 -0.91
C PRO A 382 -28.17 5.47 -1.44
N PRO A 383 -29.17 5.08 -0.62
CA PRO A 383 -30.57 5.11 -1.02
C PRO A 383 -31.02 6.47 -1.54
N ALA A 384 -31.87 6.46 -2.57
CA ALA A 384 -32.50 7.64 -3.10
C ALA A 384 -33.33 8.36 -2.01
N LYS A 385 -33.34 9.69 -2.08
CA LYS A 385 -34.13 10.51 -1.15
C LYS A 385 -35.62 10.21 -1.35
N ARG A 386 -36.29 9.86 -0.26
CA ARG A 386 -37.73 9.56 -0.27
C ARG A 386 -38.55 10.80 -0.69
N PRO A 387 -39.55 10.64 -1.57
CA PRO A 387 -40.54 11.68 -1.84
C PRO A 387 -41.24 12.13 -0.56
N LYS A 388 -41.63 13.42 -0.50
CA LYS A 388 -42.36 13.96 0.66
C LYS A 388 -43.67 13.19 0.85
N GLY A 389 -43.85 12.58 2.03
CA GLY A 389 -45.06 11.85 2.40
C GLY A 389 -44.98 10.32 2.27
N GLN A 390 -43.85 9.76 1.80
CA GLN A 390 -43.66 8.32 1.70
C GLN A 390 -42.83 7.76 2.87
N SER A 391 -43.32 6.71 3.54
CA SER A 391 -42.59 5.98 4.59
C SER A 391 -41.60 4.98 4.01
N GLU A 392 -42.00 4.31 2.93
CA GLU A 392 -41.24 3.22 2.32
C GLU A 392 -39.99 3.68 1.56
N PRO A 393 -38.96 2.83 1.44
CA PRO A 393 -37.84 3.06 0.53
C PRO A 393 -38.30 3.24 -0.93
N VAL A 394 -37.54 4.01 -1.70
CA VAL A 394 -37.76 4.13 -3.15
C VAL A 394 -37.54 2.74 -3.77
N ASN A 395 -38.53 2.25 -4.53
CA ASN A 395 -38.45 0.99 -5.24
C ASN A 395 -39.26 1.09 -6.55
N PRO A 396 -38.63 0.99 -7.74
CA PRO A 396 -37.22 0.69 -7.97
C PRO A 396 -36.28 1.86 -7.65
N ASP A 397 -35.13 1.55 -7.05
CA ASP A 397 -34.00 2.46 -6.84
C ASP A 397 -32.77 1.95 -7.61
N ASN A 398 -32.70 2.33 -8.88
CA ASN A 398 -31.62 1.93 -9.78
C ASN A 398 -30.23 2.41 -9.33
N GLY A 399 -30.15 3.45 -8.50
CA GLY A 399 -28.87 3.91 -7.95
C GLY A 399 -28.39 2.93 -6.89
N ASN A 400 -29.23 2.67 -5.89
CA ASN A 400 -28.88 1.80 -4.76
C ASN A 400 -28.90 0.30 -5.09
N ALA A 401 -29.53 -0.14 -6.18
CA ALA A 401 -29.63 -1.54 -6.59
C ALA A 401 -28.35 -2.08 -7.24
N ILE A 402 -28.08 -3.39 -7.09
CA ILE A 402 -27.11 -4.08 -7.97
C ILE A 402 -27.69 -4.06 -9.38
N SER A 403 -26.89 -3.61 -10.35
CA SER A 403 -27.29 -3.62 -11.75
C SER A 403 -27.33 -5.06 -12.26
N VAL A 404 -28.45 -5.47 -12.85
CA VAL A 404 -28.60 -6.80 -13.44
C VAL A 404 -28.03 -6.76 -14.85
N VAL A 405 -26.71 -6.92 -14.95
CA VAL A 405 -25.96 -6.89 -16.21
C VAL A 405 -24.95 -8.02 -16.28
N ALA A 406 -24.58 -8.39 -17.50
CA ALA A 406 -23.56 -9.38 -17.80
C ALA A 406 -22.56 -8.83 -18.82
N GLY A 407 -21.33 -9.32 -18.78
CA GLY A 407 -20.27 -8.95 -19.73
C GLY A 407 -19.37 -10.13 -20.08
N TYR A 408 -18.13 -9.83 -20.48
CA TYR A 408 -17.14 -10.88 -20.73
C TYR A 408 -16.75 -11.55 -19.41
N GLN A 409 -17.05 -12.83 -19.26
CA GLN A 409 -16.70 -13.62 -18.07
C GLN A 409 -17.15 -13.02 -16.73
N TYR A 410 -18.26 -12.29 -16.69
CA TYR A 410 -18.91 -11.88 -15.43
C TYR A 410 -20.42 -11.68 -15.60
N GLN A 411 -21.14 -11.80 -14.49
CA GLN A 411 -22.55 -11.46 -14.36
C GLN A 411 -22.85 -11.09 -12.92
N ASN A 412 -23.45 -9.92 -12.69
CA ASN A 412 -23.56 -9.33 -11.35
C ASN A 412 -24.53 -10.08 -10.40
N VAL A 413 -25.42 -10.91 -10.95
CA VAL A 413 -26.38 -11.74 -10.20
C VAL A 413 -26.64 -13.03 -10.98
N LEU A 414 -26.98 -14.14 -10.32
CA LEU A 414 -27.37 -15.38 -10.98
C LEU A 414 -28.65 -15.23 -11.82
N SER A 415 -28.94 -16.21 -12.66
CA SER A 415 -30.26 -16.31 -13.31
C SER A 415 -31.35 -16.59 -12.27
N GLU A 416 -32.60 -16.24 -12.58
CA GLU A 416 -33.74 -16.55 -11.70
C GLU A 416 -33.88 -18.06 -11.50
N GLU A 417 -33.71 -18.82 -12.59
CA GLU A 417 -33.81 -20.28 -12.62
C GLU A 417 -32.74 -20.92 -11.72
N ASP A 418 -31.48 -20.51 -11.84
CA ASP A 418 -30.39 -21.03 -11.02
C ASP A 418 -30.59 -20.67 -9.54
N SER A 419 -31.08 -19.47 -9.25
CA SER A 419 -31.32 -19.03 -7.87
C SER A 419 -32.42 -19.86 -7.20
N VAL A 420 -33.49 -20.16 -7.93
CA VAL A 420 -34.60 -21.01 -7.44
C VAL A 420 -34.14 -22.45 -7.30
N LYS A 421 -33.40 -22.99 -8.29
CA LYS A 421 -32.81 -24.34 -8.25
C LYS A 421 -31.91 -24.50 -7.03
N LEU A 422 -31.00 -23.55 -6.82
CA LEU A 422 -30.01 -23.58 -5.74
C LEU A 422 -30.68 -23.62 -4.37
N ILE A 423 -31.64 -22.72 -4.09
CA ILE A 423 -32.34 -22.70 -2.80
C ILE A 423 -33.13 -24.00 -2.56
N LYS A 424 -33.80 -24.52 -3.59
CA LYS A 424 -34.58 -25.76 -3.49
C LYS A 424 -33.70 -26.99 -3.27
N SER A 425 -32.63 -27.13 -4.03
CA SER A 425 -31.69 -28.26 -3.91
C SER A 425 -31.01 -28.26 -2.56
N VAL A 426 -30.52 -27.10 -2.10
CA VAL A 426 -29.84 -27.00 -0.80
C VAL A 426 -30.80 -27.26 0.35
N GLY A 427 -32.00 -26.68 0.35
CA GLY A 427 -33.01 -26.87 1.41
C GLY A 427 -32.61 -26.27 2.76
N ASN A 428 -33.62 -25.95 3.59
CA ASN A 428 -33.46 -25.36 4.93
C ASN A 428 -32.50 -24.14 5.00
N VAL A 429 -32.47 -23.32 3.94
CA VAL A 429 -31.59 -22.15 3.85
C VAL A 429 -32.19 -21.01 4.66
N VAL A 430 -31.51 -20.57 5.72
CA VAL A 430 -31.95 -19.47 6.59
C VAL A 430 -31.25 -18.15 6.27
N HIS A 431 -30.08 -18.19 5.66
CA HIS A 431 -29.35 -17.01 5.24
C HIS A 431 -28.46 -17.30 4.02
N VAL A 432 -28.30 -16.32 3.15
CA VAL A 432 -27.37 -16.35 2.01
C VAL A 432 -26.32 -15.26 2.18
N PHE A 433 -25.07 -15.55 1.85
CA PHE A 433 -24.00 -14.55 1.74
C PHE A 433 -23.30 -14.65 0.39
N SER A 434 -23.10 -13.49 -0.25
CA SER A 434 -22.44 -13.36 -1.57
C SER A 434 -21.28 -12.35 -1.53
N GLY A 435 -20.42 -12.29 -2.56
CA GLY A 435 -19.21 -11.44 -2.59
C GLY A 435 -19.15 -10.35 -3.69
N ASP A 436 -19.53 -10.68 -4.92
CA ASP A 436 -19.15 -9.98 -6.18
C ASP A 436 -19.40 -8.44 -6.27
N ASP A 437 -20.31 -7.83 -5.48
CA ASP A 437 -20.67 -6.39 -5.65
C ASP A 437 -19.60 -5.40 -5.13
N HIS A 438 -18.60 -5.86 -4.38
CA HIS A 438 -17.59 -5.03 -3.69
C HIS A 438 -18.17 -3.98 -2.71
N ASP A 439 -19.48 -3.97 -2.48
CA ASP A 439 -20.18 -3.09 -1.56
C ASP A 439 -21.24 -3.86 -0.77
N TYR A 440 -21.66 -3.30 0.36
CA TYR A 440 -22.67 -3.96 1.19
C TYR A 440 -24.03 -3.87 0.51
N CYS A 441 -24.68 -5.01 0.29
CA CYS A 441 -26.05 -5.07 -0.21
C CYS A 441 -26.87 -6.07 0.61
N GLU A 442 -28.08 -5.69 1.03
CA GLU A 442 -28.93 -6.55 1.83
C GLU A 442 -30.37 -6.47 1.37
N LEU A 443 -31.01 -7.63 1.21
CA LEU A 443 -32.42 -7.74 0.87
C LEU A 443 -33.01 -9.07 1.33
N VAL A 444 -34.34 -9.16 1.24
CA VAL A 444 -35.09 -10.40 1.44
C VAL A 444 -35.68 -10.80 0.10
N HIS A 445 -35.46 -12.06 -0.28
CA HIS A 445 -35.90 -12.60 -1.56
C HIS A 445 -37.39 -12.93 -1.60
N SER A 446 -37.91 -13.21 -2.79
CA SER A 446 -39.28 -13.67 -2.96
C SER A 446 -39.49 -15.09 -2.38
N GLU A 447 -40.75 -15.46 -2.15
CA GLU A 447 -41.15 -16.81 -1.70
C GLU A 447 -40.63 -17.93 -2.63
N ALA A 448 -40.49 -17.67 -3.93
CA ALA A 448 -39.91 -18.63 -4.88
C ALA A 448 -38.46 -19.01 -4.55
N LYS A 449 -37.75 -18.11 -3.87
CA LYS A 449 -36.38 -18.28 -3.32
C LYS A 449 -36.42 -18.41 -1.79
N GLY A 450 -37.54 -18.91 -1.25
CA GLY A 450 -37.71 -19.24 0.17
C GLY A 450 -37.84 -18.05 1.12
N GLY A 451 -38.06 -16.82 0.63
CA GLY A 451 -38.12 -15.65 1.50
C GLY A 451 -36.81 -15.37 2.23
N VAL A 452 -35.69 -15.89 1.70
CA VAL A 452 -34.40 -15.88 2.41
C VAL A 452 -33.77 -14.50 2.39
N ARG A 453 -33.09 -14.17 3.49
CA ARG A 453 -32.26 -12.96 3.60
C ARG A 453 -30.91 -13.20 2.93
N GLU A 454 -30.50 -12.29 2.07
CA GLU A 454 -29.18 -12.28 1.47
C GLU A 454 -28.40 -11.03 1.89
N ILE A 455 -27.13 -11.20 2.25
CA ILE A 455 -26.16 -10.10 2.39
C ILE A 455 -25.01 -10.34 1.40
N THR A 456 -24.83 -9.41 0.47
CA THR A 456 -23.59 -9.31 -0.32
C THR A 456 -22.55 -8.57 0.52
N VAL A 457 -21.46 -9.27 0.81
CA VAL A 457 -20.37 -8.84 1.68
C VAL A 457 -19.47 -7.89 0.91
N LYS A 458 -19.18 -6.75 1.53
CA LYS A 458 -18.26 -5.75 0.98
C LYS A 458 -16.84 -6.32 0.87
N SER A 459 -16.13 -5.92 -0.19
CA SER A 459 -14.73 -6.31 -0.42
C SER A 459 -13.79 -5.85 0.71
N MET A 460 -12.85 -6.73 1.07
CA MET A 460 -11.74 -6.42 2.00
C MET A 460 -10.60 -5.65 1.31
N SER A 461 -10.55 -5.67 -0.03
CA SER A 461 -9.51 -5.01 -0.81
C SER A 461 -9.68 -3.49 -0.84
N MET A 462 -8.57 -2.76 -0.80
CA MET A 462 -8.54 -1.31 -1.06
C MET A 462 -8.46 -0.96 -2.56
N ALA A 463 -8.42 -1.98 -3.43
CA ALA A 463 -8.36 -1.80 -4.88
C ALA A 463 -9.77 -1.63 -5.48
N MET A 464 -9.87 -1.60 -6.81
CA MET A 464 -11.15 -1.67 -7.55
C MET A 464 -12.20 -0.62 -7.16
N GLY A 465 -11.76 0.57 -6.72
CA GLY A 465 -12.66 1.68 -6.40
C GLY A 465 -13.34 1.59 -5.02
N VAL A 466 -12.93 0.64 -4.18
CA VAL A 466 -13.46 0.47 -2.82
C VAL A 466 -12.90 1.54 -1.88
N LYS A 467 -13.78 2.38 -1.32
CA LYS A 467 -13.40 3.50 -0.46
C LYS A 467 -13.19 3.07 1.00
N ASN A 468 -14.15 2.38 1.60
CA ASN A 468 -14.02 1.80 2.94
C ASN A 468 -14.11 0.27 2.85
N PRO A 469 -12.99 -0.43 2.67
CA PRO A 469 -12.99 -1.90 2.64
C PRO A 469 -13.52 -2.49 3.95
N GLY A 470 -13.94 -3.74 3.96
CA GLY A 470 -14.50 -4.36 5.16
C GLY A 470 -14.61 -5.87 5.09
N PHE A 471 -15.22 -6.45 6.12
CA PHE A 471 -15.56 -7.87 6.20
C PHE A 471 -16.85 -8.02 7.02
N LEU A 472 -17.51 -9.17 6.90
CA LEU A 472 -18.74 -9.45 7.65
C LEU A 472 -18.46 -10.40 8.81
N MET A 473 -18.98 -10.08 9.99
CA MET A 473 -18.89 -10.87 11.20
C MET A 473 -20.24 -11.54 11.48
N LEU A 474 -20.21 -12.82 11.82
CA LEU A 474 -21.38 -13.60 12.22
C LEU A 474 -21.15 -14.17 13.62
N SER A 475 -22.09 -13.92 14.51
CA SER A 475 -22.17 -14.56 15.81
C SER A 475 -23.31 -15.58 15.76
N MET A 476 -22.98 -16.85 15.95
CA MET A 476 -23.91 -17.96 15.75
C MET A 476 -24.12 -18.72 17.06
N TYR A 477 -25.37 -18.85 17.49
CA TYR A 477 -25.73 -19.58 18.70
C TYR A 477 -26.99 -20.43 18.45
N ASN A 478 -26.77 -21.74 18.28
CA ASN A 478 -27.84 -22.72 18.06
C ASN A 478 -27.70 -23.90 19.04
N PRO A 479 -28.22 -23.78 20.27
CA PRO A 479 -28.21 -24.86 21.25
C PRO A 479 -29.19 -25.97 20.87
N VAL A 480 -28.68 -27.19 20.69
CA VAL A 480 -29.45 -28.37 20.25
C VAL A 480 -29.23 -29.56 21.20
N ASP A 481 -30.19 -30.49 21.23
CA ASP A 481 -30.08 -31.77 21.94
C ASP A 481 -29.35 -32.84 21.10
N ALA A 482 -29.25 -34.06 21.65
CA ALA A 482 -28.59 -35.20 20.99
C ALA A 482 -29.23 -35.61 19.65
N ASP A 483 -30.51 -35.31 19.47
CA ASP A 483 -31.25 -35.54 18.23
C ASP A 483 -31.20 -34.32 17.29
N GLY A 484 -30.42 -33.29 17.67
CA GLY A 484 -30.24 -32.01 16.99
C GLY A 484 -31.48 -31.11 16.95
N ARG A 485 -32.43 -31.31 17.87
CA ARG A 485 -33.60 -30.45 18.03
C ARG A 485 -33.26 -29.25 18.93
N PRO A 486 -33.86 -28.07 18.70
CA PRO A 486 -33.60 -26.89 19.54
C PRO A 486 -33.91 -27.17 21.01
N MET A 487 -32.98 -26.85 21.91
CA MET A 487 -33.19 -27.01 23.35
C MET A 487 -34.29 -26.07 23.89
N PRO A 488 -34.96 -26.41 25.01
CA PRO A 488 -35.90 -25.49 25.65
C PRO A 488 -35.26 -24.14 25.99
N GLY A 489 -35.85 -23.05 25.50
CA GLY A 489 -35.30 -21.69 25.67
C GLY A 489 -34.27 -21.28 24.61
N ALA A 490 -34.04 -22.09 23.56
CA ALA A 490 -33.24 -21.71 22.41
C ALA A 490 -33.80 -20.44 21.73
N PRO A 491 -32.93 -19.54 21.23
CA PRO A 491 -33.36 -18.35 20.52
C PRO A 491 -34.03 -18.73 19.19
N LYS A 492 -35.02 -17.93 18.77
CA LYS A 492 -35.66 -18.11 17.45
C LYS A 492 -34.70 -17.79 16.29
N THR A 493 -33.86 -16.79 16.48
CA THR A 493 -32.82 -16.38 15.52
C THR A 493 -31.47 -16.84 16.04
N THR A 494 -30.80 -17.71 15.29
CA THR A 494 -29.54 -18.34 15.69
C THR A 494 -28.30 -17.62 15.15
N ILE A 495 -28.49 -16.55 14.36
CA ILE A 495 -27.43 -15.78 13.69
C ILE A 495 -27.64 -14.29 13.95
N GLN A 496 -26.56 -13.60 14.32
CA GLN A 496 -26.46 -12.14 14.34
C GLN A 496 -25.29 -11.69 13.46
N THR A 497 -25.47 -10.63 12.68
CA THR A 497 -24.47 -10.15 11.70
C THR A 497 -24.00 -8.74 12.01
N HIS A 498 -22.71 -8.47 11.77
CA HIS A 498 -22.14 -7.13 11.91
C HIS A 498 -21.11 -6.85 10.82
N SER A 499 -21.25 -5.72 10.12
CA SER A 499 -20.30 -5.29 9.09
C SER A 499 -19.19 -4.45 9.72
N CYS A 500 -17.95 -4.91 9.62
CA CYS A 500 -16.79 -4.20 10.16
C CYS A 500 -15.98 -3.53 9.04
N LEU A 501 -15.75 -2.23 9.15
CA LEU A 501 -15.01 -1.44 8.17
C LEU A 501 -13.53 -1.28 8.54
N LEU A 502 -12.67 -1.48 7.55
CA LEU A 502 -11.24 -1.22 7.60
C LEU A 502 -10.93 0.26 7.29
N PRO A 503 -9.71 0.72 7.61
CA PRO A 503 -9.29 2.10 7.35
C PRO A 503 -9.37 2.48 5.87
N ASN A 504 -9.87 3.69 5.59
CA ASN A 504 -9.79 4.26 4.24
C ASN A 504 -8.35 4.69 3.93
N GLN A 505 -7.67 3.92 3.07
CA GLN A 505 -6.26 4.16 2.77
C GLN A 505 -6.02 5.49 2.02
N PHE A 506 -6.97 5.92 1.19
CA PHE A 506 -6.88 7.20 0.51
C PHE A 506 -6.84 8.37 1.51
N HIS A 507 -7.66 8.34 2.55
CA HIS A 507 -7.61 9.35 3.61
C HIS A 507 -6.28 9.34 4.37
N THR A 508 -5.72 8.16 4.64
CA THR A 508 -4.39 8.03 5.27
C THR A 508 -3.31 8.67 4.40
N PHE A 509 -3.29 8.38 3.09
CA PHE A 509 -2.34 8.98 2.16
C PHE A 509 -2.52 10.49 2.00
N MET A 510 -3.76 11.00 1.97
CA MET A 510 -4.02 12.43 1.93
C MET A 510 -3.51 13.15 3.19
N ARG A 511 -3.59 12.52 4.37
CA ARG A 511 -2.98 13.06 5.60
C ARG A 511 -1.46 13.10 5.50
N TYR A 512 -0.83 12.08 4.91
CA TYR A 512 0.62 12.08 4.65
C TYR A 512 1.01 13.22 3.71
N ILE A 513 0.28 13.39 2.61
CA ILE A 513 0.53 14.48 1.64
C ILE A 513 0.39 15.85 2.31
N LEU A 514 -0.69 16.07 3.07
CA LEU A 514 -0.91 17.32 3.79
C LEU A 514 0.22 17.61 4.79
N PHE A 515 0.63 16.59 5.56
CA PHE A 515 1.71 16.75 6.53
C PHE A 515 3.08 16.97 5.86
N CYS A 516 3.29 16.43 4.66
CA CYS A 516 4.45 16.73 3.83
C CYS A 516 4.52 18.20 3.46
N PHE A 517 3.43 18.77 2.94
CA PHE A 517 3.37 20.20 2.62
C PHE A 517 3.55 21.08 3.87
N LEU A 518 2.92 20.72 5.00
CA LEU A 518 3.11 21.44 6.27
C LEU A 518 4.58 21.40 6.72
N SER A 519 5.20 20.23 6.67
CA SER A 519 6.61 20.04 7.03
C SER A 519 7.53 20.90 6.16
N LEU A 520 7.31 20.91 4.83
CA LEU A 520 8.07 21.73 3.90
C LEU A 520 7.86 23.23 4.18
N GLY A 521 6.63 23.66 4.46
CA GLY A 521 6.33 25.05 4.84
C GLY A 521 7.06 25.48 6.11
N VAL A 522 7.03 24.64 7.16
CA VAL A 522 7.75 24.88 8.42
C VAL A 522 9.26 24.97 8.20
N LEU A 523 9.83 24.09 7.36
CA LEU A 523 11.25 24.13 7.02
C LEU A 523 11.62 25.36 6.19
N ALA A 524 10.76 25.80 5.27
CA ALA A 524 10.97 27.02 4.47
C ALA A 524 10.94 28.27 5.35
N VAL A 525 9.97 28.38 6.27
CA VAL A 525 9.91 29.46 7.27
C VAL A 525 11.17 29.45 8.13
N ARG A 526 11.59 28.29 8.65
CA ARG A 526 12.83 28.19 9.42
C ARG A 526 14.04 28.63 8.60
N ALA A 527 14.15 28.19 7.35
CA ALA A 527 15.27 28.56 6.48
C ALA A 527 15.34 30.07 6.24
N PHE A 528 14.19 30.74 6.08
CA PHE A 528 14.10 32.21 6.00
C PHE A 528 14.46 32.91 7.33
N LEU A 529 14.08 32.32 8.47
CA LEU A 529 14.38 32.86 9.80
C LEU A 529 15.84 32.71 10.22
N VAL A 530 16.59 31.76 9.65
CA VAL A 530 18.01 31.54 9.98
C VAL A 530 18.87 32.81 9.77
N PRO A 531 18.88 33.46 8.60
CA PRO A 531 19.66 34.68 8.39
C PRO A 531 19.03 35.94 9.00
N THR A 532 17.72 35.97 9.27
CA THR A 532 17.05 37.16 9.82
C THR A 532 17.12 37.24 11.34
N LEU A 533 17.08 36.10 12.03
CA LEU A 533 17.13 36.01 13.50
C LEU A 533 18.46 35.42 14.04
N ASN A 534 19.47 35.23 13.18
CA ASN A 534 20.76 34.63 13.53
C ASN A 534 20.64 33.27 14.25
N LEU A 535 19.71 32.42 13.82
CA LEU A 535 19.55 31.08 14.37
C LEU A 535 20.72 30.18 13.96
N THR A 536 21.03 29.16 14.76
CA THR A 536 22.08 28.19 14.42
C THR A 536 21.71 27.40 13.16
N PRO A 537 22.51 27.45 12.08
CA PRO A 537 22.22 26.75 10.83
C PRO A 537 22.39 25.23 11.00
N PHE A 538 21.48 24.48 10.38
CA PHE A 538 21.53 23.03 10.28
C PHE A 538 22.48 22.61 9.16
N ALA A 539 22.42 23.29 8.02
CA ALA A 539 23.39 23.16 6.94
C ALA A 539 24.77 23.54 7.46
N LEU A 540 25.69 22.58 7.42
CA LEU A 540 27.09 22.88 7.66
C LEU A 540 27.61 23.72 6.50
N GLU A 541 28.32 24.81 6.81
CA GLU A 541 29.14 25.46 5.81
C GLU A 541 30.12 24.42 5.24
N PRO A 542 30.24 24.29 3.91
CA PRO A 542 31.39 23.60 3.36
C PRO A 542 32.63 24.25 3.95
N GLU A 543 33.57 23.45 4.43
CA GLU A 543 34.84 23.97 4.93
C GLU A 543 35.40 24.93 3.87
N ARG A 544 35.42 26.23 4.18
CA ARG A 544 36.38 27.12 3.56
C ARG A 544 37.72 26.59 4.05
N SER A 545 38.49 26.01 3.15
CA SER A 545 39.92 25.83 3.33
C SER A 545 40.52 27.17 3.78
N GLY A 546 40.63 27.37 5.09
CA GLY A 546 41.51 28.41 5.63
C GLY A 546 42.94 27.95 5.38
N GLY A 547 43.88 28.77 4.94
CA GLY A 547 43.90 30.17 4.56
C GLY A 547 45.37 30.51 4.27
N GLY A 548 45.63 31.42 3.34
CA GLY A 548 46.99 31.90 3.04
C GLY A 548 47.02 32.61 1.70
N GLY A 549 47.30 33.92 1.72
CA GLY A 549 47.14 34.81 0.57
C GLY A 549 48.05 34.54 -0.63
N GLY A 550 47.65 35.08 -1.77
CA GLY A 550 48.40 35.07 -3.04
C GLY A 550 47.60 34.38 -4.15
N GLY A 551 46.99 35.16 -5.04
CA GLY A 551 46.04 34.68 -6.03
C GLY A 551 46.63 33.76 -7.11
N SER A 552 45.85 32.76 -7.52
CA SER A 552 45.46 32.48 -8.92
C SER A 552 44.72 31.14 -9.02
N SER A 553 43.53 31.19 -9.65
CA SER A 553 42.78 30.11 -10.32
C SER A 553 42.63 28.72 -9.65
N SER A 554 41.44 28.50 -9.10
CA SER A 554 40.58 27.30 -9.23
C SER A 554 41.23 25.93 -9.50
N SER A 555 41.21 25.05 -8.50
CA SER A 555 41.06 23.61 -8.73
C SER A 555 40.24 22.97 -7.60
N SER A 556 39.01 22.61 -7.97
CA SER A 556 38.12 21.76 -7.18
C SER A 556 38.76 20.37 -7.05
N TYR A 557 38.82 19.82 -5.84
CA TYR A 557 39.23 18.44 -5.61
C TYR A 557 38.21 17.48 -6.24
N SER A 558 38.47 17.05 -7.47
CA SER A 558 37.77 15.96 -8.14
C SER A 558 38.41 14.63 -7.77
N LEU A 559 37.60 13.69 -7.29
CA LEU A 559 37.96 12.34 -6.84
C LEU A 559 38.25 11.34 -7.98
N LEU A 560 38.83 11.78 -9.10
CA LEU A 560 39.19 10.90 -10.22
C LEU A 560 40.52 11.35 -10.85
N PRO A 561 41.49 10.43 -11.08
CA PRO A 561 42.75 10.78 -11.73
C PRO A 561 42.53 10.98 -13.23
N MET A 562 42.60 12.24 -13.68
CA MET A 562 42.71 12.56 -15.11
C MET A 562 44.20 12.70 -15.45
N PHE A 563 44.70 11.83 -16.33
CA PHE A 563 46.03 11.97 -16.92
C PHE A 563 46.06 13.22 -17.80
N LYS A 564 47.09 14.06 -17.61
CA LYS A 564 47.28 15.32 -18.34
C LYS A 564 48.28 15.08 -19.47
N ASP A 565 47.83 15.20 -20.72
CA ASP A 565 48.70 15.14 -21.89
C ASP A 565 49.65 16.34 -21.96
N LYS A 566 50.86 16.07 -22.46
CA LYS A 566 52.01 16.97 -22.55
C LYS A 566 51.70 18.21 -23.41
N ALA A 567 52.09 19.37 -22.91
CA ALA A 567 52.14 20.61 -23.69
C ALA A 567 53.45 20.69 -24.50
N GLU A 568 53.33 21.09 -25.77
CA GLU A 568 54.46 21.48 -26.62
C GLU A 568 55.01 22.88 -26.23
N PRO A 569 56.31 23.17 -26.44
CA PRO A 569 56.93 24.43 -26.03
C PRO A 569 56.71 25.53 -27.07
N PRO A 570 56.62 26.81 -26.69
CA PRO A 570 56.60 27.90 -27.66
C PRO A 570 58.01 28.26 -28.13
N GLU A 571 58.09 28.56 -29.42
CA GLU A 571 59.27 29.09 -30.11
C GLU A 571 59.62 30.53 -29.72
N SER A 572 60.90 30.82 -29.97
CA SER A 572 61.66 32.02 -29.69
C SER A 572 61.17 33.30 -30.38
N SER A 573 61.25 34.42 -29.67
CA SER A 573 61.70 35.68 -30.26
C SER A 573 62.55 36.49 -29.27
N ARG A 574 63.73 36.86 -29.78
CA ARG A 574 64.76 37.77 -29.26
C ARG A 574 64.15 39.19 -29.16
N MET A 575 64.65 40.21 -28.46
CA MET A 575 65.94 40.57 -27.89
C MET A 575 65.66 41.86 -27.06
N HIS A 576 66.24 42.02 -25.88
CA HIS A 576 67.04 43.20 -25.54
C HIS A 576 67.59 43.05 -24.13
N GLY A 577 68.93 43.01 -24.07
CA GLY A 577 69.69 42.89 -22.86
C GLY A 577 69.77 44.20 -22.08
N SER A 578 69.86 44.04 -20.76
CA SER A 578 70.54 44.96 -19.86
C SER A 578 70.99 44.13 -18.67
N THR A 579 72.30 43.94 -18.61
CA THR A 579 73.03 43.28 -17.53
C THR A 579 73.22 44.25 -16.36
N THR A 580 72.87 43.85 -15.14
CA THR A 580 73.62 44.25 -13.94
C THR A 580 73.48 43.21 -12.84
N HIS A 581 74.63 42.84 -12.30
CA HIS A 581 74.86 41.90 -11.20
C HIS A 581 74.32 42.40 -9.86
N GLY A 582 73.99 41.47 -8.96
CA GLY A 582 73.78 41.77 -7.55
C GLY A 582 73.39 40.55 -6.73
N MET A 583 74.38 39.93 -6.10
CA MET A 583 74.26 38.74 -5.26
C MET A 583 73.47 38.98 -3.97
N SER A 584 72.80 37.91 -3.51
CA SER A 584 72.68 37.43 -2.13
C SER A 584 72.76 38.41 -0.96
N SER A 585 71.78 38.36 -0.04
CA SER A 585 72.05 37.86 1.32
C SER A 585 70.82 37.87 2.24
N THR A 586 70.60 36.69 2.84
CA THR A 586 70.29 36.42 4.25
C THR A 586 69.16 37.16 4.96
N SER A 587 68.13 36.36 5.26
CA SER A 587 67.61 36.10 6.61
C SER A 587 68.27 36.87 7.78
N ARG A 588 67.42 37.51 8.59
CA ARG A 588 67.47 37.42 10.05
C ARG A 588 66.14 37.82 10.68
N LEU A 589 65.67 36.90 11.52
CA LEU A 589 64.63 37.08 12.52
C LEU A 589 65.04 38.15 13.53
N SER A 590 64.10 38.93 14.04
CA SER A 590 64.12 39.46 15.40
C SER A 590 62.70 39.81 15.84
N ALA A 591 62.30 39.19 16.95
CA ALA A 591 61.10 39.50 17.71
C ALA A 591 61.25 40.84 18.43
N GLY A 592 60.12 41.53 18.63
CA GLY A 592 60.04 42.75 19.43
C GLY A 592 58.64 42.88 20.01
N THR A 593 58.56 42.78 21.34
CA THR A 593 57.37 42.74 22.18
C THR A 593 56.90 44.16 22.56
N SER A 594 55.58 44.28 22.80
CA SER A 594 54.87 45.25 23.67
C SER A 594 54.91 46.76 23.41
N THR A 595 53.74 47.40 23.28
CA THR A 595 53.03 48.21 24.32
C THR A 595 51.96 49.07 23.61
N VAL A 596 50.67 48.91 23.91
CA VAL A 596 49.87 49.76 24.82
C VAL A 596 50.07 51.27 24.60
N SER A 597 49.04 51.95 24.12
CA SER A 597 48.53 53.19 24.73
C SER A 597 47.10 53.49 24.30
N ARG A 598 46.25 53.62 25.31
CA ARG A 598 44.92 54.24 25.28
C ARG A 598 45.08 55.75 25.29
N SER A 599 44.10 56.47 24.74
CA SER A 599 43.69 57.76 25.29
C SER A 599 42.17 57.93 25.14
N ASN A 600 41.51 57.91 26.30
CA ASN A 600 40.17 58.41 26.57
C ASN A 600 40.09 59.93 26.34
N MET A 601 38.89 60.44 26.07
CA MET A 601 38.20 61.46 26.90
C MET A 601 36.83 61.81 26.24
N THR A 602 35.70 61.44 26.86
CA THR A 602 34.79 62.29 27.71
C THR A 602 34.10 63.40 26.91
N SER A 603 32.80 63.73 27.03
CA SER A 603 31.81 63.58 28.11
C SER A 603 30.41 64.00 27.65
N ASN A 604 29.39 63.44 28.33
CA ASN A 604 28.10 64.02 28.75
C ASN A 604 27.08 64.61 27.76
N GLY A 605 25.80 64.29 28.01
CA GLY A 605 24.66 65.12 27.62
C GLY A 605 23.34 64.38 27.51
N SER A 606 22.48 64.53 28.50
CA SER A 606 21.20 63.86 28.74
C SER A 606 20.00 64.36 27.90
N SER A 607 18.99 63.48 27.82
CA SER A 607 17.52 63.73 27.90
C SER A 607 16.68 64.25 26.71
N ALA A 608 15.55 63.52 26.52
CA ALA A 608 14.17 63.95 26.25
C ALA A 608 13.66 64.29 24.82
N ALA A 609 12.79 63.39 24.35
CA ALA A 609 11.46 63.55 23.74
C ALA A 609 11.01 64.80 22.92
N ARG A 610 10.26 64.46 21.84
CA ARG A 610 8.95 65.02 21.39
C ARG A 610 8.92 65.87 20.08
N TRP A 611 8.02 65.45 19.19
CA TRP A 611 7.46 66.06 17.96
C TRP A 611 6.99 67.53 18.12
N PRO A 612 6.81 68.36 17.05
CA PRO A 612 5.61 68.30 16.17
C PRO A 612 5.74 68.78 14.70
N ALA A 613 4.60 68.67 14.00
CA ALA A 613 4.31 68.90 12.58
C ALA A 613 3.91 70.36 12.19
N LYS A 614 3.82 70.64 10.87
CA LYS A 614 2.73 71.39 10.15
C LYS A 614 3.09 71.53 8.65
N LYS A 615 2.20 71.13 7.70
CA LYS A 615 1.17 71.89 6.93
C LYS A 615 1.77 73.03 6.06
N SER A 616 1.41 73.25 4.79
CA SER A 616 0.06 73.36 4.18
C SER A 616 0.12 73.27 2.62
N ALA A 617 -0.91 72.71 1.97
CA ALA A 617 -1.90 73.34 1.06
C ALA A 617 -1.39 73.71 -0.36
N GLY A 618 -2.11 73.48 -1.47
CA GLY A 618 -3.45 72.93 -1.69
C GLY A 618 -3.90 73.17 -3.15
N LYS A 619 -5.07 72.59 -3.49
CA LYS A 619 -5.93 72.77 -4.68
C LYS A 619 -5.37 72.29 -6.03
N GLY A 620 -6.12 71.58 -6.88
CA GLY A 620 -7.52 71.14 -6.82
C GLY A 620 -8.03 70.80 -8.23
N GLY A 621 -8.92 69.79 -8.33
CA GLY A 621 -9.82 69.50 -9.46
C GLY A 621 -9.16 69.00 -10.76
N GLY A 622 -9.64 68.00 -11.50
CA GLY A 622 -10.90 67.27 -11.48
C GLY A 622 -11.26 66.91 -12.92
N GLY A 623 -11.48 65.61 -13.18
CA GLY A 623 -12.36 65.13 -14.25
C GLY A 623 -11.75 64.88 -15.64
N GLY A 624 -12.04 63.69 -16.20
CA GLY A 624 -12.52 63.61 -17.59
C GLY A 624 -11.65 62.94 -18.66
N VAL A 625 -11.71 61.61 -18.73
CA VAL A 625 -12.13 60.83 -19.92
C VAL A 625 -11.50 61.13 -21.32
N SER A 626 -10.66 60.17 -21.75
CA SER A 626 -10.66 59.47 -23.05
C SER A 626 -10.03 60.05 -24.33
N ARG A 627 -9.28 59.13 -24.97
CA ARG A 627 -9.20 58.78 -26.41
C ARG A 627 -8.17 59.46 -27.34
N GLY A 628 -7.50 58.58 -28.09
CA GLY A 628 -6.79 58.82 -29.36
C GLY A 628 -5.32 59.21 -29.16
N GLY A 629 -4.29 58.62 -29.77
CA GLY A 629 -4.22 57.78 -30.96
C GLY A 629 -3.20 58.38 -31.93
N GLY A 630 -2.13 57.65 -32.26
CA GLY A 630 -1.44 57.75 -33.55
C GLY A 630 -0.05 58.40 -33.63
N GLY A 631 0.86 57.70 -34.35
CA GLY A 631 1.99 58.25 -35.14
C GLY A 631 3.30 58.46 -34.37
N ARG A 632 4.37 57.66 -34.48
CA ARG A 632 5.19 57.11 -35.60
C ARG A 632 6.24 58.11 -36.14
N TRP A 633 7.46 57.58 -36.36
CA TRP A 633 8.64 58.07 -37.12
C TRP A 633 9.59 59.02 -36.36
N GLY A 634 10.92 58.89 -36.38
CA GLY A 634 11.85 58.02 -37.12
C GLY A 634 12.91 58.84 -37.89
N TRP A 635 14.19 58.49 -37.70
CA TRP A 635 15.40 58.90 -38.44
C TRP A 635 15.92 60.33 -38.16
N GLY A 636 17.22 60.62 -38.05
CA GLY A 636 18.47 59.87 -38.19
C GLY A 636 19.61 60.89 -38.09
N ASP A 637 20.67 60.56 -37.34
CA ASP A 637 21.86 61.41 -37.20
C ASP A 637 22.97 60.89 -38.11
N ASP A 638 23.38 61.73 -39.07
CA ASP A 638 24.69 61.72 -39.69
C ASP A 638 25.20 63.17 -39.64
N TYR A 639 26.37 63.39 -39.06
CA TYR A 639 27.52 64.07 -39.69
C TYR A 639 28.62 64.34 -38.67
N SER A 640 29.80 63.86 -39.05
CA SER A 640 31.11 63.99 -38.43
C SER A 640 31.67 65.42 -38.45
N GLY A 641 32.50 65.75 -37.45
CA GLY A 641 33.79 66.39 -37.72
C GLY A 641 34.16 67.65 -36.93
N GLY A 642 35.00 67.47 -35.92
CA GLY A 642 36.24 68.28 -35.78
C GLY A 642 36.27 69.47 -34.81
N GLY A 643 37.08 69.31 -33.75
CA GLY A 643 37.98 70.38 -33.25
C GLY A 643 37.67 71.00 -31.89
N GLY A 644 38.57 70.80 -30.91
CA GLY A 644 38.66 71.65 -29.72
C GLY A 644 39.12 70.95 -28.43
N ARG A 645 40.36 71.21 -27.99
CA ARG A 645 40.95 70.71 -26.73
C ARG A 645 40.36 71.42 -25.51
N GLY A 646 39.99 70.66 -24.48
CA GLY A 646 39.71 71.11 -23.10
C GLY A 646 40.03 69.98 -22.10
N PRO A 647 40.46 70.27 -20.86
CA PRO A 647 41.04 69.27 -19.96
C PRO A 647 39.96 68.29 -19.46
N ARG A 648 40.14 66.99 -19.73
CA ARG A 648 39.28 65.93 -19.18
C ARG A 648 39.72 65.62 -17.75
N ILE A 649 38.97 66.12 -16.77
CA ILE A 649 38.96 65.55 -15.42
C ILE A 649 38.29 64.17 -15.56
N LYS A 650 39.04 63.08 -15.35
CA LYS A 650 38.45 61.77 -15.10
C LYS A 650 37.91 61.80 -13.67
N LEU A 651 36.60 61.90 -13.52
CA LEU A 651 35.94 61.47 -12.28
C LEU A 651 35.95 59.94 -12.30
N ASP A 652 36.71 59.32 -11.40
CA ASP A 652 36.54 57.90 -11.08
C ASP A 652 35.08 57.70 -10.63
N THR A 653 34.29 57.04 -11.47
CA THR A 653 32.93 56.62 -11.15
C THR A 653 32.89 55.41 -10.21
N ASP A 654 34.06 54.88 -9.83
CA ASP A 654 34.19 53.69 -8.98
C ASP A 654 33.83 53.94 -7.51
N PHE A 655 33.60 55.19 -7.10
CA PHE A 655 33.19 55.51 -5.72
C PHE A 655 31.66 55.48 -5.51
N TYR A 656 30.84 55.50 -6.57
CA TYR A 656 29.37 55.58 -6.46
C TYR A 656 28.60 54.32 -6.88
N ASP A 657 29.23 53.33 -7.52
CA ASP A 657 28.57 52.06 -7.91
C ASP A 657 28.79 50.89 -6.94
N ASP A 658 29.73 51.01 -6.01
CA ASP A 658 30.04 49.96 -5.02
C ASP A 658 28.84 49.65 -4.09
N GLY A 659 27.96 50.64 -3.86
CA GLY A 659 26.76 50.47 -3.06
C GLY A 659 25.67 49.58 -3.68
N LYS A 660 25.64 49.43 -5.02
CA LYS A 660 24.68 48.57 -5.73
C LYS A 660 25.20 47.15 -5.88
N GLN A 661 26.48 46.97 -6.17
CA GLN A 661 27.13 45.66 -6.27
C GLN A 661 27.25 44.97 -4.90
N TRP A 662 27.55 45.72 -3.83
CA TRP A 662 27.59 45.21 -2.45
C TRP A 662 26.21 44.76 -1.94
N LYS A 663 25.14 45.53 -2.22
CA LYS A 663 23.76 45.14 -1.83
C LYS A 663 23.26 43.93 -2.62
N ALA A 664 23.60 43.82 -3.91
CA ALA A 664 23.27 42.65 -4.73
C ALA A 664 23.99 41.37 -4.26
N GLY A 665 25.28 41.46 -3.92
CA GLY A 665 26.07 40.33 -3.40
C GLY A 665 25.58 39.82 -2.03
N ARG A 666 25.15 40.72 -1.14
CA ARG A 666 24.56 40.34 0.16
C ARG A 666 23.21 39.65 0.01
N GLY A 667 22.38 40.10 -0.93
CA GLY A 667 21.12 39.44 -1.28
C GLY A 667 21.34 38.02 -1.83
N GLN A 668 22.28 37.85 -2.75
CA GLN A 668 22.65 36.54 -3.30
C GLN A 668 23.20 35.59 -2.23
N GLN A 669 24.00 36.09 -1.29
CA GLN A 669 24.56 35.29 -0.21
C GLN A 669 23.49 34.84 0.80
N VAL A 670 22.53 35.72 1.15
CA VAL A 670 21.38 35.37 2.00
C VAL A 670 20.50 34.32 1.32
N VAL A 671 20.17 34.49 0.03
CA VAL A 671 19.41 33.51 -0.74
C VAL A 671 20.11 32.16 -0.75
N LYS A 672 21.44 32.13 -0.98
CA LYS A 672 22.23 30.89 -0.96
C LYS A 672 22.18 30.16 0.38
N ILE A 673 22.20 30.90 1.49
CA ILE A 673 22.07 30.34 2.85
C ILE A 673 20.67 29.74 3.05
N ILE A 674 19.62 30.48 2.68
CA ILE A 674 18.22 30.02 2.79
C ILE A 674 18.01 28.75 1.96
N THR A 675 18.40 28.76 0.68
CA THR A 675 18.22 27.60 -0.22
C THR A 675 18.98 26.38 0.29
N ARG A 676 20.21 26.54 0.77
CA ARG A 676 21.00 25.43 1.31
C ARG A 676 20.41 24.88 2.61
N GLU A 677 19.97 25.76 3.51
CA GLU A 677 19.32 25.36 4.76
C GLU A 677 18.02 24.59 4.49
N PHE A 678 17.18 25.12 3.60
CA PHE A 678 15.95 24.45 3.19
C PHE A 678 16.24 23.09 2.56
N TRP A 679 17.14 23.04 1.56
CA TRP A 679 17.47 21.81 0.87
C TRP A 679 18.01 20.73 1.82
N THR A 680 18.98 21.08 2.67
CA THR A 680 19.59 20.11 3.59
C THR A 680 18.60 19.58 4.63
N THR A 681 17.72 20.44 5.16
CA THR A 681 16.70 20.02 6.13
C THR A 681 15.56 19.24 5.50
N ALA A 682 15.09 19.66 4.31
CA ALA A 682 14.07 18.95 3.55
C ALA A 682 14.58 17.58 3.09
N TRP A 683 15.80 17.51 2.54
CA TRP A 683 16.42 16.25 2.17
C TRP A 683 16.54 15.31 3.37
N ARG A 684 17.04 15.82 4.51
CA ARG A 684 17.15 15.04 5.75
C ARG A 684 15.82 14.47 6.20
N LEU A 685 14.76 15.26 6.15
CA LEU A 685 13.42 14.80 6.46
C LEU A 685 13.01 13.68 5.52
N VAL A 686 13.03 13.93 4.21
CA VAL A 686 12.55 13.01 3.17
C VAL A 686 13.27 11.67 3.20
N TRP A 687 14.60 11.63 3.27
CA TRP A 687 15.32 10.35 3.20
C TRP A 687 15.13 9.53 4.48
N VAL A 688 15.08 10.18 5.66
CA VAL A 688 14.89 9.47 6.93
C VAL A 688 13.46 8.92 7.01
N THR A 689 12.45 9.74 6.70
CA THR A 689 11.05 9.30 6.73
C THR A 689 10.78 8.27 5.66
N GLY A 690 11.38 8.41 4.47
CA GLY A 690 11.33 7.42 3.40
C GLY A 690 11.90 6.07 3.80
N LEU A 691 13.07 6.02 4.45
CA LEU A 691 13.64 4.76 4.94
C LEU A 691 12.79 4.11 6.03
N ILE A 692 12.22 4.91 6.92
CA ILE A 692 11.33 4.42 7.98
C ILE A 692 10.06 3.83 7.37
N TRP A 693 9.46 4.53 6.40
CA TRP A 693 8.32 4.01 5.66
C TRP A 693 8.66 2.72 4.92
N VAL A 694 9.79 2.64 4.22
CA VAL A 694 10.26 1.40 3.58
C VAL A 694 10.41 0.27 4.59
N GLN A 695 10.88 0.55 5.81
CA GLN A 695 10.99 -0.45 6.87
C GLN A 695 9.62 -0.96 7.34
N PHE A 696 8.64 -0.07 7.51
CA PHE A 696 7.26 -0.46 7.81
C PHE A 696 6.65 -1.29 6.67
N THR A 697 6.83 -0.84 5.43
CA THR A 697 6.36 -1.55 4.23
C THR A 697 7.01 -2.93 4.10
N ARG A 698 8.30 -3.07 4.41
CA ARG A 698 8.99 -4.37 4.33
C ARG A 698 8.53 -5.35 5.41
N ARG A 699 8.11 -4.88 6.59
CA ARG A 699 7.71 -5.74 7.71
C ARG A 699 6.25 -6.18 7.66
N GLY A 700 5.45 -5.60 6.77
CA GLY A 700 4.04 -5.95 6.58
C GLY A 700 3.17 -5.49 7.75
#